data_AF-A0A6J7DCL7-F1
#
_entry.id   AF-A0A6J7DCL7-F1
#
_cell.length_a   1.000
_cell.length_b   1.000
_cell.length_c   1.000
_cell.angle_alpha   90.00
_cell.angle_beta   90.00
_cell.angle_gamma   90.00
#
_symmetry.space_group_name_H-M   'P 1'
#
loop_
_entity.id
_entity.type
_entity.pdbx_description
1 polymer ?
#
loop_
_entity_poly.entity_id
_entity_poly.type
_entity_poly.pdbx_seq_one_letter_code
_entity_poly.pdbx_strand_id
1 'polypeptide(L)'
;MLQRLGRGRVRVRVVIATMLCALTAIGPVVVRSNAAPPPATVPTGLPLFSYAKTNATPLPWDASPLKSIMADSTMAGSPYVALTDSGPTVLAWRSTLGFAMVNLANEDGTSQTICIQCQSRKMPLAASDPVVFIDEQENLQTIFLSTTGQLMLVTIWDGTRPGWQQLRMKQSMRQWLTIRDVSSLTGATFSSMPSMIPVEDGMGLIGRSTADHLLYVHVPLQWPLRPSSTDVLDITTLASTAGVSGSPQWLPGTNTFVVPDTANHLIHYRLASDCILAPATCSAVTTQDITLAAAAPLMATALSVTKTLTGMALVGLTATGVATLFRGTGSAGIYTWNDLDISTPSNSPSLTDTPFVISSGSTLYVAAKARNWGDLFIISNETGANTWKSVDVSITGGSDAQTVGGGISGVVTAAGLVLYAGGVATPPPRGTGLYAIPQSKNATAITDGWPSIGITGGLGTLSAPWVAVKSSNNDIKYSQDYLVGKAIAESHKRTAWLSYWTVSGPTKGEKVTSDVYYAHAFAAGVAVATTINKYRGLGLGLKPDWVIIDPEGYPDYHSCLDGVNTIAPWCPAWSTKLWAAYASGWADGLASIDTALKPAMYATQNEYKLGGLSTLTMPVFLAVAFKWVSTAVTASVATGATSMTVASSTGLYAGQKIYFRDSAGPEFTQIASSYNGTNLTVPLASPLLKAHANKVVVNGISPPLRLSTTKGSNLIGYIAFGSSNACLVAPWQIQLFNGAPWSGLYNSLQFDAGVYCRPSGN
;
A
#
# COMPACT_ATOMS: atom_id res chain seq x y z
N MET A 1 -18.15 -17.10 -76.70
CA MET A 1 -18.00 -17.08 -78.17
C MET A 1 -18.88 -15.95 -78.71
N LEU A 2 -18.25 -14.93 -79.31
CA LEU A 2 -18.79 -13.85 -80.17
C LEU A 2 -19.79 -12.85 -79.52
N GLN A 3 -19.33 -11.63 -79.19
CA GLN A 3 -19.30 -10.44 -80.07
C GLN A 3 -20.69 -9.89 -80.44
N ARG A 4 -20.98 -8.65 -80.01
CA ARG A 4 -21.29 -7.58 -80.96
C ARG A 4 -20.76 -6.22 -80.46
N LEU A 5 -19.85 -5.73 -81.28
CA LEU A 5 -19.20 -4.42 -81.27
C LEU A 5 -20.11 -3.35 -81.89
N GLY A 6 -19.81 -2.08 -81.55
CA GLY A 6 -19.88 -0.96 -82.49
C GLY A 6 -20.87 0.13 -82.08
N ARG A 7 -20.48 1.16 -81.30
CA ARG A 7 -19.62 2.34 -81.60
C ARG A 7 -20.36 3.49 -82.29
N GLY A 8 -20.24 4.68 -81.67
CA GLY A 8 -20.39 6.00 -82.30
C GLY A 8 -20.76 7.09 -81.29
N ARG A 9 -19.85 7.53 -80.41
CA ARG A 9 -19.13 8.83 -80.46
C ARG A 9 -20.05 10.07 -80.46
N VAL A 10 -19.90 10.97 -79.46
CA VAL A 10 -19.28 12.31 -79.56
C VAL A 10 -19.18 12.98 -78.17
N ARG A 11 -17.94 13.40 -77.85
CA ARG A 11 -17.40 14.50 -76.99
C ARG A 11 -18.22 15.00 -75.78
N VAL A 12 -17.58 15.04 -74.60
CA VAL A 12 -16.98 16.26 -74.00
C VAL A 12 -15.87 15.83 -73.02
N ARG A 13 -14.62 16.23 -73.30
CA ARG A 13 -13.54 16.36 -72.30
C ARG A 13 -13.49 17.83 -71.91
N VAL A 14 -13.46 18.08 -70.60
CA VAL A 14 -12.93 19.23 -69.83
C VAL A 14 -13.89 19.42 -68.66
N VAL A 15 -13.49 18.89 -67.49
CA VAL A 15 -13.73 19.31 -66.08
C VAL A 15 -13.51 18.06 -65.20
N ILE A 16 -12.30 17.47 -65.22
CA ILE A 16 -11.84 16.52 -64.18
C ILE A 16 -10.35 16.81 -63.91
N ALA A 17 -10.03 18.09 -63.69
CA ALA A 17 -8.71 18.51 -63.22
C ALA A 17 -8.80 19.46 -62.02
N THR A 18 -9.93 20.14 -61.83
CA THR A 18 -10.19 20.99 -60.66
C THR A 18 -10.84 20.26 -59.47
N MET A 19 -11.41 19.06 -59.67
CA MET A 19 -11.99 18.27 -58.56
C MET A 19 -11.00 17.32 -57.87
N LEU A 20 -9.80 17.12 -58.43
CA LEU A 20 -8.81 16.20 -57.85
C LEU A 20 -7.71 16.88 -57.02
N CYS A 21 -7.65 18.21 -57.00
CA CYS A 21 -6.71 18.98 -56.17
C CYS A 21 -7.34 19.61 -54.91
N ALA A 22 -8.64 19.40 -54.65
CA ALA A 22 -9.32 19.89 -53.44
C ALA A 22 -9.52 18.81 -52.35
N LEU A 23 -8.95 17.61 -52.54
CA LEU A 23 -9.08 16.46 -51.63
C LEU A 23 -7.81 16.14 -50.84
N THR A 24 -6.77 16.99 -50.92
CA THR A 24 -5.49 16.81 -50.20
C THR A 24 -5.24 17.87 -49.11
N ALA A 25 -6.27 18.63 -48.72
CA ALA A 25 -6.22 19.61 -47.62
C ALA A 25 -7.19 19.27 -46.47
N ILE A 26 -7.51 18.00 -46.29
CA ILE A 26 -8.16 17.49 -45.07
C ILE A 26 -7.13 16.57 -44.43
N GLY A 27 -6.53 17.03 -43.32
CA GLY A 27 -5.69 16.19 -42.47
C GLY A 27 -6.45 14.92 -42.05
N PRO A 28 -5.77 13.88 -41.54
CA PRO A 28 -6.40 12.60 -41.27
C PRO A 28 -7.65 12.80 -40.42
N VAL A 29 -8.83 12.58 -41.02
CA VAL A 29 -10.05 12.33 -40.28
C VAL A 29 -9.81 11.00 -39.61
N VAL A 30 -9.28 11.05 -38.40
CA VAL A 30 -9.36 9.93 -37.47
C VAL A 30 -10.84 9.75 -37.21
N VAL A 31 -11.47 8.89 -38.01
CA VAL A 31 -12.70 8.23 -37.60
C VAL A 31 -12.29 7.43 -36.37
N ARG A 32 -12.42 8.04 -35.19
CA ARG A 32 -12.42 7.31 -33.93
C ARG A 32 -13.61 6.38 -34.04
N SER A 33 -13.36 5.14 -34.48
CA SER A 33 -14.27 4.07 -34.13
C SER A 33 -14.42 4.16 -32.61
N ASN A 34 -15.66 4.23 -32.13
CA ASN A 34 -15.97 3.91 -30.75
C ASN A 34 -15.70 2.40 -30.59
N ALA A 35 -14.43 2.00 -30.70
CA ALA A 35 -13.99 0.73 -30.19
C ALA A 35 -14.37 0.75 -28.72
N ALA A 36 -15.15 -0.26 -28.29
CA ALA A 36 -15.39 -0.49 -26.88
C ALA A 36 -14.03 -0.35 -26.17
N PRO A 37 -13.97 0.39 -25.04
CA PRO A 37 -12.76 0.44 -24.24
C PRO A 37 -12.25 -1.00 -24.08
N PRO A 38 -10.94 -1.26 -24.19
CA PRO A 38 -10.41 -2.57 -23.88
C PRO A 38 -11.03 -3.02 -22.55
N PRO A 39 -11.50 -4.28 -22.43
CA PRO A 39 -12.19 -4.74 -21.24
C PRO A 39 -11.39 -4.29 -20.03
N ALA A 40 -12.02 -3.46 -19.19
CA ALA A 40 -11.34 -2.82 -18.07
C ALA A 40 -10.62 -3.93 -17.32
N THR A 41 -9.30 -3.78 -17.14
CA THR A 41 -8.53 -4.69 -16.31
C THR A 41 -9.25 -4.79 -14.98
N VAL A 42 -9.66 -6.00 -14.58
CA VAL A 42 -10.37 -6.22 -13.32
C VAL A 42 -9.53 -5.57 -12.21
N PRO A 43 -10.05 -4.54 -11.53
CA PRO A 43 -9.28 -3.83 -10.51
C PRO A 43 -8.83 -4.83 -9.44
N THR A 44 -7.59 -4.70 -8.97
CA THR A 44 -7.11 -5.49 -7.84
C THR A 44 -8.02 -5.23 -6.64
N GLY A 45 -8.65 -6.26 -6.12
CA GLY A 45 -9.60 -6.13 -5.01
C GLY A 45 -8.92 -5.59 -3.75
N LEU A 46 -9.48 -4.51 -3.19
CA LEU A 46 -9.03 -3.92 -1.94
C LEU A 46 -9.95 -4.39 -0.79
N PRO A 47 -9.43 -5.04 0.27
CA PRO A 47 -10.18 -5.16 1.52
C PRO A 47 -10.48 -3.75 2.07
N LEU A 48 -11.64 -3.55 2.68
CA LEU A 48 -12.00 -2.27 3.29
C LEU A 48 -11.64 -2.26 4.78
N PHE A 49 -11.07 -1.16 5.24
CA PHE A 49 -10.70 -0.96 6.64
C PHE A 49 -11.31 0.32 7.18
N SER A 50 -11.69 0.29 8.46
CA SER A 50 -11.95 1.49 9.26
C SER A 50 -10.74 1.82 10.12
N TYR A 51 -10.40 3.10 10.25
CA TYR A 51 -9.38 3.62 11.15
C TYR A 51 -10.06 4.58 12.13
N ALA A 52 -10.33 4.10 13.34
CA ALA A 52 -11.02 4.87 14.36
C ALA A 52 -10.01 5.57 15.26
N LYS A 53 -10.23 6.86 15.52
CA LYS A 53 -9.51 7.58 16.56
C LYS A 53 -9.98 7.06 17.92
N THR A 54 -9.04 6.72 18.79
CA THR A 54 -9.29 6.25 20.14
C THR A 54 -8.57 7.12 21.17
N ASN A 55 -8.96 6.98 22.44
CA ASN A 55 -8.26 7.62 23.55
C ASN A 55 -7.03 6.83 24.02
N ALA A 56 -6.65 5.78 23.27
CA ALA A 56 -5.51 4.95 23.61
C ALA A 56 -4.21 5.75 23.43
N THR A 57 -3.31 5.60 24.39
CA THR A 57 -1.93 6.07 24.28
C THR A 57 -1.01 4.85 24.32
N PRO A 58 0.15 4.92 23.66
CA PRO A 58 0.68 6.02 22.83
C PRO A 58 0.17 6.05 21.37
N LEU A 59 -0.64 5.08 20.94
CA LEU A 59 -1.20 4.99 19.58
C LEU A 59 -2.71 5.28 19.60
N PRO A 60 -3.15 6.50 19.22
CA PRO A 60 -4.55 6.93 19.33
C PRO A 60 -5.42 6.52 18.14
N TRP A 61 -5.02 5.48 17.40
CA TRP A 61 -5.72 5.00 16.22
C TRP A 61 -5.76 3.48 16.19
N ASP A 62 -6.90 2.94 15.79
CA ASP A 62 -7.14 1.51 15.64
C ASP A 62 -7.70 1.22 14.25
N ALA A 63 -6.96 0.44 13.47
CA ALA A 63 -7.43 -0.10 12.20
C ALA A 63 -8.23 -1.39 12.45
N SER A 64 -9.34 -1.57 11.74
CA SER A 64 -10.16 -2.78 11.81
C SER A 64 -10.62 -3.20 10.41
N PRO A 65 -10.44 -4.48 10.02
CA PRO A 65 -10.92 -4.97 8.74
C PRO A 65 -12.44 -5.07 8.75
N LEU A 66 -13.07 -4.68 7.65
CA LEU A 66 -14.53 -4.71 7.47
C LEU A 66 -14.98 -5.95 6.67
N LYS A 67 -14.24 -7.07 6.77
CA LYS A 67 -14.51 -8.29 5.99
C LYS A 67 -15.93 -8.82 6.19
N SER A 68 -16.47 -8.74 7.40
CA SER A 68 -17.82 -9.22 7.73
C SER A 68 -18.93 -8.49 6.98
N ILE A 69 -18.78 -7.19 6.71
CA ILE A 69 -19.79 -6.40 6.01
C ILE A 69 -19.63 -6.45 4.49
N MET A 70 -18.45 -6.84 3.99
CA MET A 70 -18.17 -6.87 2.56
C MET A 70 -18.78 -8.06 1.82
N ALA A 71 -19.42 -9.02 2.50
CA ALA A 71 -20.09 -10.17 1.90
C ALA A 71 -19.22 -10.93 0.87
N ASP A 72 -17.98 -11.24 1.25
CA ASP A 72 -16.93 -11.86 0.41
C ASP A 72 -16.53 -11.06 -0.86
N SER A 73 -17.00 -9.82 -1.00
CA SER A 73 -16.55 -8.90 -2.03
C SER A 73 -15.32 -8.11 -1.59
N THR A 74 -14.66 -7.49 -2.57
CA THR A 74 -13.58 -6.52 -2.37
C THR A 74 -13.92 -5.22 -3.08
N MET A 75 -13.43 -4.11 -2.55
CA MET A 75 -13.64 -2.79 -3.12
C MET A 75 -12.76 -2.57 -4.36
N ALA A 76 -13.29 -1.84 -5.33
CA ALA A 76 -12.60 -1.29 -6.48
C ALA A 76 -12.81 0.24 -6.49
N GLY A 77 -11.77 1.00 -6.17
CA GLY A 77 -11.86 2.46 -6.06
C GLY A 77 -11.91 2.92 -4.61
N SER A 78 -12.79 3.86 -4.29
CA SER A 78 -12.85 4.58 -3.01
C SER A 78 -14.15 4.28 -2.25
N PRO A 79 -14.12 4.30 -0.91
CA PRO A 79 -15.34 4.25 -0.12
C PRO A 79 -16.02 5.62 -0.11
N TYR A 80 -17.33 5.60 0.05
CA TYR A 80 -18.13 6.76 0.43
C TYR A 80 -18.73 6.49 1.80
N VAL A 81 -18.65 7.43 2.73
CA VAL A 81 -19.30 7.33 4.04
C VAL A 81 -20.08 8.60 4.37
N ALA A 82 -21.24 8.42 4.97
CA ALA A 82 -22.08 9.49 5.50
C ALA A 82 -22.76 9.05 6.80
N LEU A 83 -23.32 10.02 7.53
CA LEU A 83 -24.23 9.76 8.64
C LEU A 83 -25.67 9.94 8.16
N THR A 84 -26.56 9.12 8.67
CA THR A 84 -28.01 9.35 8.63
C THR A 84 -28.41 10.42 9.65
N ASP A 85 -29.59 11.01 9.49
CA ASP A 85 -30.13 11.99 10.45
C ASP A 85 -30.31 11.39 11.86
N SER A 86 -30.55 10.07 11.93
CA SER A 86 -30.60 9.28 13.16
C SER A 86 -29.23 9.02 13.80
N GLY A 87 -28.11 9.25 13.09
CA GLY A 87 -26.74 9.01 13.57
C GLY A 87 -26.05 7.71 13.11
N PRO A 88 -26.73 6.63 12.68
CA PRO A 88 -26.06 5.50 12.04
C PRO A 88 -25.27 5.86 10.78
N THR A 89 -24.23 5.08 10.51
CA THR A 89 -23.33 5.27 9.37
C THR A 89 -23.82 4.53 8.13
N VAL A 90 -23.78 5.21 6.97
CA VAL A 90 -23.96 4.61 5.65
C VAL A 90 -22.61 4.51 4.99
N LEU A 91 -22.22 3.30 4.57
CA LEU A 91 -20.96 3.03 3.89
C LEU A 91 -21.24 2.45 2.51
N ALA A 92 -20.69 3.04 1.47
CA ALA A 92 -20.86 2.57 0.10
C ALA A 92 -19.53 2.38 -0.60
N TRP A 93 -19.47 1.42 -1.51
CA TRP A 93 -18.28 1.15 -2.31
C TRP A 93 -18.66 0.50 -3.63
N ARG A 94 -17.79 0.63 -4.64
CA ARG A 94 -17.88 -0.19 -5.84
C ARG A 94 -17.10 -1.48 -5.62
N SER A 95 -17.67 -2.62 -5.97
CA SER A 95 -16.97 -3.92 -5.95
C SER A 95 -16.13 -4.16 -7.20
N THR A 96 -15.21 -5.13 -7.15
CA THR A 96 -14.40 -5.56 -8.30
C THR A 96 -15.22 -6.10 -9.48
N LEU A 97 -16.48 -6.50 -9.25
CA LEU A 97 -17.43 -6.89 -10.30
C LEU A 97 -18.17 -5.69 -10.90
N GLY A 98 -17.91 -4.47 -10.43
CA GLY A 98 -18.61 -3.25 -10.87
C GLY A 98 -19.99 -3.07 -10.24
N PHE A 99 -20.30 -3.75 -9.14
CA PHE A 99 -21.53 -3.50 -8.38
C PHE A 99 -21.33 -2.37 -7.37
N ALA A 100 -22.26 -1.41 -7.33
CA ALA A 100 -22.42 -0.51 -6.21
C ALA A 100 -23.00 -1.28 -5.02
N MET A 101 -22.27 -1.27 -3.93
CA MET A 101 -22.59 -1.93 -2.67
C MET A 101 -22.84 -0.86 -1.61
N VAL A 102 -23.83 -1.09 -0.75
CA VAL A 102 -24.19 -0.19 0.34
C VAL A 102 -24.35 -1.01 1.60
N ASN A 103 -23.63 -0.68 2.67
CA ASN A 103 -23.87 -1.18 4.01
C ASN A 103 -24.58 -0.08 4.82
N LEU A 104 -25.74 -0.44 5.36
CA LEU A 104 -26.52 0.40 6.26
C LEU A 104 -26.35 -0.16 7.68
N ALA A 105 -25.81 0.64 8.58
CA ALA A 105 -25.89 0.35 10.01
C ALA A 105 -27.28 0.76 10.51
N ASN A 106 -27.93 -0.11 11.28
CA ASN A 106 -29.20 0.15 11.93
C ASN A 106 -28.96 0.66 13.36
N GLU A 107 -29.95 1.35 13.93
CA GLU A 107 -29.87 1.85 15.31
C GLU A 107 -29.71 0.75 16.36
N ASP A 108 -30.18 -0.47 16.07
CA ASP A 108 -30.05 -1.65 16.95
C ASP A 108 -28.64 -2.28 16.92
N GLY A 109 -27.71 -1.70 16.18
CA GLY A 109 -26.33 -2.17 16.02
C GLY A 109 -26.18 -3.29 14.98
N THR A 110 -27.25 -3.73 14.32
CA THR A 110 -27.16 -4.62 13.16
C THR A 110 -26.73 -3.85 11.92
N SER A 111 -26.26 -4.56 10.89
CA SER A 111 -26.02 -3.94 9.59
C SER A 111 -26.50 -4.82 8.44
N GLN A 112 -26.91 -4.17 7.36
CA GLN A 112 -27.36 -4.83 6.14
C GLN A 112 -26.54 -4.36 4.95
N THR A 113 -25.99 -5.30 4.19
CA THR A 113 -25.31 -5.03 2.92
C THR A 113 -26.26 -5.27 1.74
N ILE A 114 -26.45 -4.24 0.92
CA ILE A 114 -27.32 -4.19 -0.24
C ILE A 114 -26.45 -4.08 -1.50
N CYS A 115 -26.65 -5.02 -2.43
CA CYS A 115 -26.09 -4.92 -3.79
C CYS A 115 -27.12 -4.23 -4.69
N ILE A 116 -26.78 -3.06 -5.24
CA ILE A 116 -27.70 -2.25 -6.05
C ILE A 116 -28.01 -2.96 -7.39
N GLN A 117 -26.98 -3.37 -8.13
CA GLN A 117 -27.14 -4.05 -9.42
C GLN A 117 -27.83 -5.41 -9.30
N CYS A 118 -27.79 -6.04 -8.12
CA CYS A 118 -28.49 -7.30 -7.87
C CYS A 118 -30.01 -7.12 -7.77
N GLN A 119 -30.51 -5.90 -7.59
CA GLN A 119 -31.95 -5.61 -7.53
C GLN A 119 -32.63 -5.68 -8.90
N SER A 120 -31.88 -5.56 -10.00
CA SER A 120 -32.44 -5.63 -11.36
C SER A 120 -31.39 -5.98 -12.41
N ARG A 121 -31.69 -7.00 -13.23
CA ARG A 121 -30.84 -7.41 -14.38
C ARG A 121 -30.66 -6.32 -15.45
N LYS A 122 -31.45 -5.25 -15.42
CA LYS A 122 -31.37 -4.13 -16.37
C LYS A 122 -30.44 -3.00 -15.91
N MET A 123 -29.90 -3.07 -14.69
CA MET A 123 -28.99 -2.04 -14.20
C MET A 123 -27.61 -2.15 -14.84
N PRO A 124 -27.05 -1.05 -15.35
CA PRO A 124 -25.66 -1.05 -15.79
C PRO A 124 -24.71 -1.17 -14.58
N LEU A 125 -23.52 -1.72 -14.85
CA LEU A 125 -22.44 -1.78 -13.88
C LEU A 125 -21.91 -0.37 -13.59
N ALA A 126 -21.44 -0.15 -12.35
CA ALA A 126 -20.84 1.09 -11.92
C ALA A 126 -19.37 1.19 -12.37
N ALA A 127 -19.01 2.32 -12.99
CA ALA A 127 -17.66 2.73 -13.34
C ALA A 127 -17.08 3.78 -12.39
N SER A 128 -17.90 4.45 -11.57
CA SER A 128 -17.44 5.28 -10.45
C SER A 128 -17.75 4.64 -9.11
N ASP A 129 -17.14 5.19 -8.07
CA ASP A 129 -17.53 4.93 -6.70
C ASP A 129 -18.96 5.48 -6.48
N PRO A 130 -19.86 4.70 -5.85
CA PRO A 130 -21.23 5.15 -5.62
C PRO A 130 -21.28 6.18 -4.49
N VAL A 131 -22.15 7.17 -4.65
CA VAL A 131 -22.51 8.09 -3.59
C VAL A 131 -23.92 7.76 -3.14
N VAL A 132 -24.13 7.79 -1.82
CA VAL A 132 -25.38 7.32 -1.21
C VAL A 132 -25.89 8.35 -0.23
N PHE A 133 -27.21 8.50 -0.18
CA PHE A 133 -27.87 9.32 0.81
C PHE A 133 -29.25 8.73 1.10
N ILE A 134 -29.84 9.17 2.20
CA ILE A 134 -31.19 8.83 2.59
C ILE A 134 -32.00 10.12 2.48
N ASP A 135 -33.13 10.07 1.78
CA ASP A 135 -34.01 11.24 1.69
C ASP A 135 -34.88 11.41 2.95
N GLU A 136 -35.59 12.53 3.06
CA GLU A 136 -36.52 12.81 4.17
C GLU A 136 -37.67 11.77 4.28
N GLN A 137 -37.84 10.94 3.25
CA GLN A 137 -38.79 9.84 3.25
C GLN A 137 -38.15 8.50 3.60
N GLU A 138 -36.92 8.51 4.08
CA GLU A 138 -36.10 7.35 4.46
C GLU A 138 -35.81 6.39 3.30
N ASN A 139 -35.94 6.85 2.05
CA ASN A 139 -35.56 6.01 0.92
C ASN A 139 -34.06 6.06 0.69
N LEU A 140 -33.50 4.91 0.36
CA LEU A 140 -32.11 4.80 -0.02
C LEU A 140 -31.94 5.27 -1.45
N GLN A 141 -31.11 6.29 -1.63
CA GLN A 141 -30.78 6.84 -2.92
C GLN A 141 -29.31 6.56 -3.22
N THR A 142 -29.03 5.97 -4.37
CA THR A 142 -27.66 5.67 -4.81
C THR A 142 -27.43 6.23 -6.19
N ILE A 143 -26.36 7.01 -6.32
CA ILE A 143 -25.96 7.62 -7.59
C ILE A 143 -24.55 7.15 -7.97
N PHE A 144 -24.36 6.82 -9.25
CA PHE A 144 -23.08 6.38 -9.79
C PHE A 144 -22.98 6.61 -11.30
N LEU A 145 -21.76 6.74 -11.81
CA LEU A 145 -21.52 6.65 -13.25
C LEU A 145 -21.48 5.19 -13.68
N SER A 146 -22.19 4.87 -14.75
CA SER A 146 -22.16 3.54 -15.37
C SER A 146 -20.91 3.34 -16.24
N THR A 147 -20.63 2.09 -16.62
CA THR A 147 -19.58 1.73 -17.60
C THR A 147 -19.76 2.33 -18.99
N THR A 148 -20.94 2.88 -19.28
CA THR A 148 -21.24 3.63 -20.51
C THR A 148 -21.09 5.16 -20.34
N GLY A 149 -20.68 5.63 -19.15
CA GLY A 149 -20.51 7.06 -18.86
C GLY A 149 -21.81 7.81 -18.53
N GLN A 150 -22.92 7.08 -18.34
CA GLN A 150 -24.22 7.64 -17.95
C GLN A 150 -24.32 7.76 -16.44
N LEU A 151 -24.80 8.90 -15.94
CA LEU A 151 -25.07 9.14 -14.53
C LEU A 151 -26.40 8.50 -14.13
N MET A 152 -26.33 7.45 -13.33
CA MET A 152 -27.48 6.66 -12.90
C MET A 152 -27.90 7.07 -11.50
N LEU A 153 -29.19 7.37 -11.32
CA LEU A 153 -29.83 7.55 -10.02
C LEU A 153 -30.77 6.37 -9.75
N VAL A 154 -30.58 5.72 -8.61
CA VAL A 154 -31.35 4.58 -8.16
C VAL A 154 -32.00 4.88 -6.82
N THR A 155 -33.31 4.66 -6.73
CA THR A 155 -34.08 4.77 -5.48
C THR A 155 -34.60 3.40 -5.07
N ILE A 156 -34.24 2.96 -3.87
CA ILE A 156 -34.79 1.77 -3.20
C ILE A 156 -35.72 2.23 -2.09
N TRP A 157 -36.94 1.71 -2.11
CA TRP A 157 -38.01 2.09 -1.19
C TRP A 157 -38.03 1.15 0.00
N ASP A 158 -37.94 1.72 1.22
CA ASP A 158 -38.29 0.96 2.41
C ASP A 158 -39.82 0.88 2.55
N GLY A 159 -40.32 -0.30 2.88
CA GLY A 159 -41.75 -0.61 2.94
C GLY A 159 -42.45 -0.12 4.21
N THR A 160 -41.89 0.87 4.92
CA THR A 160 -42.08 1.02 6.38
C THR A 160 -42.80 2.29 6.84
N ARG A 161 -43.36 3.15 5.98
CA ARG A 161 -44.30 4.18 6.48
C ARG A 161 -45.65 3.55 6.92
N PRO A 162 -46.09 3.71 8.19
CA PRO A 162 -47.39 3.22 8.65
C PRO A 162 -48.58 3.78 7.86
N GLY A 163 -48.46 5.00 7.32
CA GLY A 163 -49.51 5.67 6.54
C GLY A 163 -49.85 4.97 5.21
N TRP A 164 -48.94 4.16 4.65
CA TRP A 164 -49.19 3.39 3.42
C TRP A 164 -49.73 1.98 3.69
N GLN A 165 -49.63 1.47 4.93
CA GLN A 165 -50.22 0.18 5.30
C GLN A 165 -51.75 0.22 5.28
N GLN A 166 -52.36 1.38 5.55
CA GLN A 166 -53.82 1.51 5.55
C GLN A 166 -54.46 1.48 4.15
N LEU A 167 -53.67 1.59 3.08
CA LEU A 167 -54.15 1.52 1.69
C LEU A 167 -53.90 0.15 1.01
N ARG A 168 -53.32 -0.83 1.72
CA ARG A 168 -53.05 -2.16 1.15
C ARG A 168 -53.80 -3.27 1.87
N MET A 169 -54.85 -3.78 1.22
CA MET A 169 -55.54 -5.02 1.63
C MET A 169 -54.73 -6.32 1.37
N LYS A 170 -53.49 -6.24 0.83
CA LYS A 170 -52.59 -7.39 0.68
C LYS A 170 -51.12 -6.98 0.88
N GLN A 171 -50.44 -7.66 1.79
CA GLN A 171 -48.97 -7.61 1.92
C GLN A 171 -48.33 -8.01 0.58
N SER A 172 -47.64 -7.08 -0.06
CA SER A 172 -46.84 -7.37 -1.26
C SER A 172 -45.36 -7.45 -0.89
N MET A 173 -44.73 -8.60 -1.08
CA MET A 173 -43.30 -8.87 -0.87
C MET A 173 -42.35 -8.19 -1.89
N ARG A 174 -42.69 -7.04 -2.48
CA ARG A 174 -41.85 -6.38 -3.49
C ARG A 174 -41.35 -5.02 -3.01
N GLN A 175 -40.03 -4.91 -2.82
CA GLN A 175 -39.30 -3.64 -2.80
C GLN A 175 -39.54 -2.93 -4.14
N TRP A 176 -39.91 -1.66 -4.08
CA TRP A 176 -40.03 -0.84 -5.28
C TRP A 176 -38.65 -0.30 -5.63
N LEU A 177 -38.38 -0.17 -6.93
CA LEU A 177 -37.07 0.25 -7.45
C LEU A 177 -37.30 1.21 -8.60
N THR A 178 -36.73 2.42 -8.49
CA THR A 178 -36.74 3.40 -9.58
C THR A 178 -35.32 3.59 -10.09
N ILE A 179 -35.15 3.57 -11.41
CA ILE A 179 -33.87 3.80 -12.10
C ILE A 179 -34.05 4.97 -13.06
N ARG A 180 -33.11 5.91 -13.04
CA ARG A 180 -33.08 7.08 -13.94
C ARG A 180 -31.68 7.29 -14.49
N ASP A 181 -31.59 7.58 -15.78
CA ASP A 181 -30.37 8.07 -16.43
C ASP A 181 -30.45 9.60 -16.49
N VAL A 182 -29.69 10.27 -15.63
CA VAL A 182 -29.62 11.73 -15.54
C VAL A 182 -28.84 12.31 -16.73
N SER A 183 -27.89 11.56 -17.31
CA SER A 183 -27.13 12.02 -18.48
C SER A 183 -27.99 12.14 -19.74
N SER A 184 -29.07 11.37 -19.84
CA SER A 184 -30.01 11.49 -20.97
C SER A 184 -30.69 12.87 -21.03
N LEU A 185 -30.81 13.56 -19.89
CA LEU A 185 -31.44 14.88 -19.77
C LEU A 185 -30.47 16.01 -20.08
N THR A 186 -29.19 15.83 -19.74
CA THR A 186 -28.14 16.81 -19.98
C THR A 186 -27.61 16.78 -21.41
N GLY A 187 -27.85 15.68 -22.14
CA GLY A 187 -27.22 15.43 -23.45
C GLY A 187 -25.70 15.25 -23.36
N ALA A 188 -25.15 15.10 -22.15
CA ALA A 188 -23.72 15.09 -21.90
C ALA A 188 -23.31 13.96 -20.95
N THR A 189 -22.13 13.40 -21.21
CA THR A 189 -21.46 12.41 -20.35
C THR A 189 -20.52 13.10 -19.39
N PHE A 190 -20.44 12.57 -18.16
CA PHE A 190 -19.57 13.11 -17.11
C PHE A 190 -18.19 12.43 -17.14
N SER A 191 -17.13 13.19 -16.88
CA SER A 191 -15.76 12.68 -16.79
C SER A 191 -15.42 12.10 -15.42
N SER A 192 -16.15 12.52 -14.38
CA SER A 192 -16.01 12.04 -13.00
C SER A 192 -17.33 12.12 -12.25
N MET A 193 -17.39 11.47 -11.08
CA MET A 193 -18.57 11.51 -10.23
C MET A 193 -18.91 12.96 -9.83
N PRO A 194 -20.13 13.46 -10.11
CA PRO A 194 -20.53 14.81 -9.69
C PRO A 194 -20.51 14.97 -8.17
N SER A 195 -20.14 16.16 -7.71
CA SER A 195 -20.34 16.55 -6.32
C SER A 195 -21.82 16.87 -6.11
N MET A 196 -22.33 16.53 -4.92
CA MET A 196 -23.73 16.70 -4.57
C MET A 196 -23.92 17.57 -3.34
N ILE A 197 -25.06 18.24 -3.26
CA ILE A 197 -25.51 18.97 -2.07
C ILE A 197 -27.03 18.81 -1.92
N PRO A 198 -27.57 18.64 -0.70
CA PRO A 198 -29.00 18.78 -0.48
C PRO A 198 -29.45 20.22 -0.73
N VAL A 199 -30.62 20.39 -1.36
CA VAL A 199 -31.28 21.69 -1.54
C VAL A 199 -32.73 21.59 -1.06
N GLU A 200 -33.42 22.72 -0.88
CA GLU A 200 -34.73 22.81 -0.20
C GLU A 200 -35.79 21.83 -0.73
N ASP A 201 -35.80 21.55 -2.02
CA ASP A 201 -36.78 20.68 -2.68
C ASP A 201 -36.15 19.48 -3.39
N GLY A 202 -34.89 19.14 -3.11
CA GLY A 202 -34.13 18.34 -4.05
C GLY A 202 -32.68 18.07 -3.70
N MET A 203 -31.93 17.78 -4.77
CA MET A 203 -30.47 17.79 -4.75
C MET A 203 -29.91 18.66 -5.86
N GLY A 204 -28.80 19.33 -5.58
CA GLY A 204 -27.95 19.94 -6.58
C GLY A 204 -26.76 19.04 -6.90
N LEU A 205 -26.55 18.73 -8.17
CA LEU A 205 -25.38 18.01 -8.67
C LEU A 205 -24.53 18.97 -9.50
N ILE A 206 -23.23 19.03 -9.24
CA ILE A 206 -22.27 19.76 -10.09
C ILE A 206 -21.20 18.77 -10.56
N GLY A 207 -21.01 18.69 -11.87
CA GLY A 207 -20.07 17.74 -12.46
C GLY A 207 -19.31 18.34 -13.64
N ARG A 208 -18.16 17.75 -13.95
CA ARG A 208 -17.40 18.05 -15.15
C ARG A 208 -17.81 17.08 -16.26
N SER A 209 -18.11 17.61 -17.44
CA SER A 209 -18.38 16.79 -18.62
C SER A 209 -17.08 16.21 -19.21
N THR A 210 -17.19 15.29 -20.16
CA THR A 210 -16.02 14.81 -20.94
C THR A 210 -15.47 15.86 -21.91
N ALA A 211 -16.15 16.98 -22.09
CA ALA A 211 -15.69 18.15 -22.85
C ALA A 211 -15.16 19.27 -21.93
N ASP A 212 -14.92 18.97 -20.65
CA ASP A 212 -14.38 19.90 -19.65
C ASP A 212 -15.29 21.07 -19.27
N HIS A 213 -16.59 20.92 -19.55
CA HIS A 213 -17.62 21.87 -19.15
C HIS A 213 -18.16 21.57 -17.75
N LEU A 214 -18.57 22.60 -17.02
CA LEU A 214 -19.30 22.52 -15.75
C LEU A 214 -20.80 22.40 -15.98
N LEU A 215 -21.38 21.28 -15.55
CA LEU A 215 -22.80 21.01 -15.65
C LEU A 215 -23.43 20.99 -14.26
N TYR A 216 -24.43 21.85 -14.05
CA TYR A 216 -25.30 21.80 -12.88
C TYR A 216 -26.60 21.07 -13.23
N VAL A 217 -27.02 20.17 -12.35
CA VAL A 217 -28.28 19.45 -12.47
C VAL A 217 -29.02 19.53 -11.14
N HIS A 218 -30.24 20.05 -11.19
CA HIS A 218 -31.17 19.97 -10.08
C HIS A 218 -32.00 18.69 -10.20
N VAL A 219 -32.12 17.96 -9.09
CA VAL A 219 -32.93 16.74 -9.01
C VAL A 219 -34.03 17.00 -7.98
N PRO A 220 -35.24 17.40 -8.42
CA PRO A 220 -36.33 17.69 -7.50
C PRO A 220 -36.81 16.41 -6.81
N LEU A 221 -37.06 16.48 -5.49
CA LEU A 221 -37.66 15.43 -4.65
C LEU A 221 -39.14 15.19 -4.98
N GLN A 222 -39.73 15.97 -5.89
CA GLN A 222 -41.12 15.80 -6.28
C GLN A 222 -41.33 14.44 -6.96
N TRP A 223 -42.22 13.64 -6.37
CA TRP A 223 -42.38 12.25 -6.81
C TRP A 223 -43.25 12.13 -8.06
N PRO A 224 -42.90 11.22 -8.99
CA PRO A 224 -41.61 10.51 -9.08
C PRO A 224 -40.48 11.45 -9.48
N LEU A 225 -39.26 11.22 -8.97
CA LEU A 225 -38.06 11.98 -9.35
C LEU A 225 -37.98 12.06 -10.89
N ARG A 226 -38.29 13.25 -11.42
CA ARG A 226 -38.38 13.55 -12.85
C ARG A 226 -37.64 14.86 -13.13
N PRO A 227 -36.30 14.83 -13.09
CA PRO A 227 -35.55 15.93 -13.68
C PRO A 227 -35.90 16.03 -15.17
N SER A 228 -35.91 17.24 -15.67
CA SER A 228 -36.30 17.66 -17.00
C SER A 228 -35.22 18.55 -17.61
N SER A 229 -35.40 18.99 -18.86
CA SER A 229 -34.42 19.88 -19.51
C SER A 229 -34.30 21.26 -18.84
N THR A 230 -35.30 21.68 -18.04
CA THR A 230 -35.20 22.93 -17.27
C THR A 230 -34.31 22.80 -16.03
N ASP A 231 -34.00 21.56 -15.65
CA ASP A 231 -33.29 21.22 -14.42
C ASP A 231 -31.80 20.98 -14.70
N VAL A 232 -31.32 21.34 -15.90
CA VAL A 232 -29.93 21.22 -16.32
C VAL A 232 -29.42 22.57 -16.84
N LEU A 233 -28.19 22.91 -16.48
CA LEU A 233 -27.50 24.09 -16.99
C LEU A 233 -26.01 23.80 -17.23
N ASP A 234 -25.51 24.16 -18.41
CA ASP A 234 -24.07 24.29 -18.66
C ASP A 234 -23.59 25.68 -18.21
N ILE A 235 -22.89 25.70 -17.08
CA ILE A 235 -22.44 26.93 -16.43
C ILE A 235 -21.15 27.49 -17.07
N THR A 236 -20.43 26.68 -17.85
CA THR A 236 -19.11 27.06 -18.40
C THR A 236 -19.17 28.37 -19.17
N THR A 237 -20.23 28.52 -19.98
CA THR A 237 -20.46 29.72 -20.80
C THR A 237 -20.88 30.92 -19.97
N LEU A 238 -21.77 30.72 -18.98
CA LEU A 238 -22.24 31.77 -18.08
C LEU A 238 -21.12 32.33 -17.20
N ALA A 239 -20.21 31.46 -16.75
CA ALA A 239 -19.06 31.85 -15.95
C ALA A 239 -17.91 32.43 -16.79
N SER A 240 -18.03 32.45 -18.13
CA SER A 240 -16.99 32.88 -19.07
C SER A 240 -15.65 32.18 -18.87
N THR A 241 -15.68 30.87 -18.56
CA THR A 241 -14.45 30.08 -18.31
C THR A 241 -14.07 29.23 -19.51
N ALA A 242 -12.78 28.98 -19.69
CA ALA A 242 -12.25 28.16 -20.79
C ALA A 242 -12.42 26.64 -20.55
N GLY A 243 -13.12 26.24 -19.47
CA GLY A 243 -13.24 24.87 -18.99
C GLY A 243 -12.50 24.64 -17.66
N VAL A 244 -12.58 23.42 -17.15
CA VAL A 244 -12.00 23.02 -15.85
C VAL A 244 -11.20 21.73 -15.95
N SER A 245 -10.17 21.58 -15.10
CA SER A 245 -9.30 20.39 -15.09
C SER A 245 -9.57 19.44 -13.92
N GLY A 246 -10.31 19.89 -12.90
CA GLY A 246 -10.62 19.08 -11.72
C GLY A 246 -12.09 18.66 -11.63
N SER A 247 -12.41 17.86 -10.60
CA SER A 247 -13.79 17.57 -10.23
C SER A 247 -14.30 18.68 -9.30
N PRO A 248 -15.46 19.29 -9.56
CA PRO A 248 -15.99 20.34 -8.71
C PRO A 248 -16.40 19.80 -7.34
N GLN A 249 -16.34 20.64 -6.31
CA GLN A 249 -16.72 20.32 -4.93
C GLN A 249 -17.63 21.40 -4.36
N TRP A 250 -18.83 21.03 -3.93
CA TRP A 250 -19.75 21.94 -3.24
C TRP A 250 -19.20 22.40 -1.89
N LEU A 251 -19.33 23.71 -1.58
CA LEU A 251 -19.07 24.20 -0.24
C LEU A 251 -20.30 23.94 0.65
N PRO A 252 -20.19 23.09 1.70
CA PRO A 252 -21.36 22.60 2.44
C PRO A 252 -22.26 23.69 3.00
N GLY A 253 -23.56 23.63 2.70
CA GLY A 253 -24.55 24.61 3.15
C GLY A 253 -24.50 25.95 2.43
N THR A 254 -23.96 26.01 1.21
CA THR A 254 -23.99 27.21 0.36
C THR A 254 -24.40 26.86 -1.07
N ASN A 255 -24.73 27.87 -1.87
CA ASN A 255 -25.00 27.76 -3.30
C ASN A 255 -23.72 27.95 -4.16
N THR A 256 -22.56 27.62 -3.60
CA THR A 256 -21.26 27.88 -4.22
C THR A 256 -20.38 26.64 -4.20
N PHE A 257 -19.50 26.51 -5.17
CA PHE A 257 -18.60 25.37 -5.32
C PHE A 257 -17.22 25.81 -5.78
N VAL A 258 -16.23 24.94 -5.64
CA VAL A 258 -14.87 25.19 -6.11
C VAL A 258 -14.40 24.14 -7.10
N VAL A 259 -13.50 24.51 -8.00
CA VAL A 259 -12.88 23.58 -8.93
C VAL A 259 -11.56 24.16 -9.47
N PRO A 260 -10.51 23.33 -9.66
CA PRO A 260 -9.32 23.71 -10.40
C PRO A 260 -9.62 23.97 -11.89
N ASP A 261 -9.15 25.10 -12.42
CA ASP A 261 -9.22 25.41 -13.85
C ASP A 261 -8.12 24.67 -14.65
N THR A 262 -8.06 24.87 -15.96
CA THR A 262 -7.04 24.25 -16.83
C THR A 262 -5.60 24.71 -16.56
N ALA A 263 -5.42 25.83 -15.85
CA ALA A 263 -4.13 26.35 -15.43
C ALA A 263 -3.77 25.95 -13.98
N ASN A 264 -4.58 25.10 -13.34
CA ASN A 264 -4.44 24.65 -11.95
C ASN A 264 -4.65 25.74 -10.88
N HIS A 265 -5.33 26.82 -11.25
CA HIS A 265 -5.84 27.82 -10.31
C HIS A 265 -7.14 27.31 -9.69
N LEU A 266 -7.31 27.54 -8.38
CA LEU A 266 -8.52 27.18 -7.68
C LEU A 266 -9.57 28.28 -7.83
N ILE A 267 -10.65 27.97 -8.55
CA ILE A 267 -11.71 28.95 -8.83
C ILE A 267 -12.94 28.65 -7.97
N HIS A 268 -13.44 29.67 -7.26
CA HIS A 268 -14.71 29.68 -6.53
C HIS A 268 -15.82 30.19 -7.43
N TYR A 269 -16.84 29.38 -7.65
CA TYR A 269 -18.03 29.72 -8.43
C TYR A 269 -19.20 29.98 -7.50
N ARG A 270 -19.91 31.09 -7.72
CA ARG A 270 -21.13 31.44 -6.98
C ARG A 270 -22.29 31.50 -7.94
N LEU A 271 -23.26 30.63 -7.71
CA LEU A 271 -24.52 30.66 -8.44
C LEU A 271 -25.42 31.75 -7.85
N ALA A 272 -26.13 32.47 -8.71
CA ALA A 272 -27.23 33.32 -8.24
C ALA A 272 -28.35 32.44 -7.62
N SER A 273 -29.15 33.02 -6.74
CA SER A 273 -30.14 32.26 -5.94
C SER A 273 -31.21 31.56 -6.79
N ASP A 274 -31.59 32.18 -7.90
CA ASP A 274 -32.51 31.66 -8.91
C ASP A 274 -31.98 30.43 -9.64
N CYS A 275 -30.64 30.26 -9.70
CA CYS A 275 -30.03 29.13 -10.38
C CYS A 275 -30.25 27.79 -9.67
N ILE A 276 -30.53 27.77 -8.36
CA ILE A 276 -30.51 26.54 -7.55
C ILE A 276 -31.72 25.65 -7.84
N LEU A 277 -32.92 26.24 -7.86
CA LEU A 277 -34.18 25.51 -8.07
C LEU A 277 -34.64 25.54 -9.53
N ALA A 278 -34.15 26.50 -10.32
CA ALA A 278 -34.50 26.64 -11.73
C ALA A 278 -33.24 26.91 -12.57
N PRO A 279 -32.39 25.89 -12.79
CA PRO A 279 -31.13 26.02 -13.51
C PRO A 279 -31.27 26.73 -14.86
N ALA A 280 -32.29 26.40 -15.65
CA ALA A 280 -32.49 26.99 -16.97
C ALA A 280 -32.74 28.50 -16.98
N THR A 281 -33.13 29.10 -15.86
CA THR A 281 -33.35 30.54 -15.72
C THR A 281 -32.24 31.27 -14.97
N CYS A 282 -31.10 30.61 -14.74
CA CYS A 282 -29.99 31.16 -13.98
C CYS A 282 -29.51 32.51 -14.53
N SER A 283 -29.67 33.57 -13.71
CA SER A 283 -29.36 34.95 -14.09
C SER A 283 -27.87 35.25 -14.20
N ALA A 284 -27.05 34.66 -13.33
CA ALA A 284 -25.60 34.90 -13.32
C ALA A 284 -24.82 33.82 -12.57
N VAL A 285 -23.56 33.66 -12.98
CA VAL A 285 -22.54 32.94 -12.21
C VAL A 285 -21.33 33.86 -12.07
N THR A 286 -20.87 34.07 -10.84
CA THR A 286 -19.67 34.87 -10.57
C THR A 286 -18.53 33.99 -10.12
N THR A 287 -17.30 34.37 -10.46
CA THR A 287 -16.09 33.61 -10.14
C THR A 287 -15.10 34.43 -9.33
N GLN A 288 -14.36 33.77 -8.44
CA GLN A 288 -13.19 34.33 -7.76
C GLN A 288 -12.05 33.32 -7.83
N ASP A 289 -10.87 33.77 -8.27
CA ASP A 289 -9.66 32.97 -8.20
C ASP A 289 -9.10 32.99 -6.76
N ILE A 290 -9.24 31.86 -6.07
CA ILE A 290 -8.76 31.67 -4.70
C ILE A 290 -7.23 31.64 -4.68
N THR A 291 -6.60 31.02 -5.67
CA THR A 291 -5.14 30.88 -5.74
C THR A 291 -4.49 32.25 -5.85
N LEU A 292 -5.00 33.13 -6.71
CA LEU A 292 -4.53 34.51 -6.80
C LEU A 292 -4.89 35.34 -5.57
N ALA A 293 -6.12 35.21 -5.05
CA ALA A 293 -6.57 35.98 -3.89
C ALA A 293 -5.76 35.66 -2.62
N ALA A 294 -5.32 34.42 -2.46
CA ALA A 294 -4.51 33.97 -1.33
C ALA A 294 -2.99 34.05 -1.59
N ALA A 295 -2.54 34.37 -2.82
CA ALA A 295 -1.15 34.25 -3.25
C ALA A 295 -0.56 32.83 -3.04
N ALA A 296 -1.39 31.81 -3.26
CA ALA A 296 -1.10 30.41 -2.99
C ALA A 296 -0.42 29.70 -4.18
N PRO A 297 0.20 28.53 -3.96
CA PRO A 297 0.72 27.69 -5.05
C PRO A 297 -0.41 27.09 -5.92
N LEU A 298 -0.05 26.65 -7.14
CA LEU A 298 -0.93 25.91 -8.04
C LEU A 298 -1.21 24.49 -7.54
N MET A 299 -2.43 24.01 -7.76
CA MET A 299 -2.90 22.72 -7.26
C MET A 299 -2.83 21.63 -8.35
N ALA A 300 -2.27 20.47 -8.05
CA ALA A 300 -2.10 19.42 -9.05
C ALA A 300 -3.33 18.51 -9.25
N THR A 301 -4.29 18.52 -8.33
CA THR A 301 -5.35 17.48 -8.26
C THR A 301 -6.68 17.98 -7.69
N ALA A 302 -7.66 17.07 -7.63
CA ALA A 302 -8.93 17.23 -6.94
C ALA A 302 -8.75 17.52 -5.43
N LEU A 303 -9.74 18.22 -4.88
CA LEU A 303 -9.74 18.83 -3.55
C LEU A 303 -10.73 18.11 -2.64
N SER A 304 -10.60 18.34 -1.34
CA SER A 304 -11.65 18.06 -0.37
C SER A 304 -12.00 19.31 0.42
N VAL A 305 -13.24 19.37 0.88
CA VAL A 305 -13.80 20.55 1.53
C VAL A 305 -14.58 20.16 2.79
N THR A 306 -14.55 21.03 3.80
CA THR A 306 -15.40 20.88 5.00
C THR A 306 -15.82 22.26 5.51
N LYS A 307 -16.97 22.29 6.17
CA LYS A 307 -17.42 23.48 6.92
C LYS A 307 -16.64 23.56 8.24
N THR A 308 -16.35 24.78 8.68
CA THR A 308 -15.77 25.07 9.99
C THR A 308 -16.72 26.00 10.78
N LEU A 309 -16.41 26.25 12.06
CA LEU A 309 -17.20 27.18 12.88
C LEU A 309 -17.24 28.60 12.31
N THR A 310 -16.20 29.02 11.57
CA THR A 310 -16.02 30.40 11.09
C THR A 310 -16.06 30.53 9.57
N GLY A 311 -16.32 29.44 8.85
CA GLY A 311 -16.43 29.44 7.39
C GLY A 311 -16.13 28.09 6.76
N MET A 312 -15.14 28.04 5.87
CA MET A 312 -14.79 26.87 5.05
C MET A 312 -13.31 26.52 5.14
N ALA A 313 -13.01 25.23 5.04
CA ALA A 313 -11.66 24.71 4.89
C ALA A 313 -11.58 23.83 3.65
N LEU A 314 -10.59 24.07 2.80
CA LEU A 314 -10.29 23.25 1.64
C LEU A 314 -8.86 22.77 1.70
N VAL A 315 -8.63 21.55 1.24
CA VAL A 315 -7.28 21.03 1.12
C VAL A 315 -7.06 20.54 -0.30
N GLY A 316 -5.96 20.99 -0.87
CA GLY A 316 -5.42 20.50 -2.13
C GLY A 316 -3.96 20.13 -1.99
N LEU A 317 -3.46 19.36 -2.96
CA LEU A 317 -2.05 19.01 -3.05
C LEU A 317 -1.39 19.77 -4.19
N THR A 318 -0.18 20.26 -3.96
CA THR A 318 0.70 20.75 -5.03
C THR A 318 1.26 19.57 -5.86
N ALA A 319 1.91 19.86 -6.98
CA ALA A 319 2.54 18.82 -7.82
C ALA A 319 3.61 18.00 -7.07
N THR A 320 4.25 18.58 -6.05
CA THR A 320 5.24 17.91 -5.19
C THR A 320 4.63 17.19 -3.99
N GLY A 321 3.30 17.24 -3.82
CA GLY A 321 2.58 16.54 -2.76
C GLY A 321 2.56 17.28 -1.43
N VAL A 322 2.73 18.61 -1.46
CA VAL A 322 2.51 19.46 -0.28
C VAL A 322 1.02 19.72 -0.14
N ALA A 323 0.44 19.40 1.01
CA ALA A 323 -0.92 19.78 1.36
C ALA A 323 -1.00 21.26 1.74
N THR A 324 -1.81 22.00 1.00
CA THR A 324 -2.13 23.41 1.23
C THR A 324 -3.57 23.51 1.72
N LEU A 325 -3.75 24.10 2.91
CA LEU A 325 -5.04 24.40 3.50
C LEU A 325 -5.48 25.82 3.11
N PHE A 326 -6.60 25.94 2.42
CA PHE A 326 -7.27 27.22 2.17
C PHE A 326 -8.35 27.43 3.22
N ARG A 327 -8.24 28.52 4.00
CA ARG A 327 -9.24 28.94 4.98
C ARG A 327 -10.05 30.09 4.43
N GLY A 328 -11.33 29.85 4.23
CA GLY A 328 -12.31 30.86 3.84
C GLY A 328 -13.04 31.37 5.07
N THR A 329 -12.81 32.61 5.48
CA THR A 329 -13.56 33.24 6.57
C THR A 329 -14.68 34.10 6.00
N GLY A 330 -15.91 33.89 6.47
CA GLY A 330 -17.09 34.57 5.95
C GLY A 330 -18.35 33.71 6.05
N SER A 331 -19.41 34.15 5.37
CA SER A 331 -20.71 33.47 5.40
C SER A 331 -21.46 33.66 4.07
N ALA A 332 -22.52 32.88 3.85
CA ALA A 332 -23.39 32.98 2.68
C ALA A 332 -22.65 32.94 1.33
N GLY A 333 -21.60 32.11 1.21
CA GLY A 333 -20.85 31.97 -0.04
C GLY A 333 -19.85 33.10 -0.32
N ILE A 334 -19.69 34.08 0.57
CA ILE A 334 -18.70 35.16 0.45
C ILE A 334 -17.59 34.91 1.46
N TYR A 335 -16.37 34.67 0.97
CA TYR A 335 -15.22 34.32 1.79
C TYR A 335 -13.99 35.14 1.43
N THR A 336 -13.25 35.55 2.47
CA THR A 336 -11.85 35.95 2.34
C THR A 336 -10.98 34.72 2.51
N TRP A 337 -10.09 34.48 1.55
CA TRP A 337 -9.26 33.28 1.50
C TRP A 337 -7.83 33.58 1.95
N ASN A 338 -7.30 32.69 2.78
CA ASN A 338 -5.87 32.60 3.07
C ASN A 338 -5.42 31.16 2.86
N ASP A 339 -4.16 30.94 2.51
CA ASP A 339 -3.58 29.61 2.43
C ASP A 339 -2.60 29.33 3.58
N LEU A 340 -2.29 28.05 3.79
CA LEU A 340 -1.31 27.58 4.76
C LEU A 340 -0.74 26.24 4.30
N ASP A 341 0.59 26.12 4.23
CA ASP A 341 1.26 24.83 4.16
C ASP A 341 1.12 24.11 5.50
N ILE A 342 0.43 22.96 5.49
CA ILE A 342 0.25 22.11 6.68
C ILE A 342 1.18 20.90 6.69
N SER A 343 1.94 20.64 5.61
CA SER A 343 2.84 19.49 5.49
C SER A 343 4.18 19.76 6.14
N THR A 344 4.82 20.89 5.82
CA THR A 344 6.12 21.27 6.38
C THR A 344 6.09 21.39 7.91
N PRO A 345 5.18 22.15 8.54
CA PRO A 345 5.17 22.28 10.00
C PRO A 345 4.80 20.99 10.74
N SER A 346 4.16 20.04 10.05
CA SER A 346 3.75 18.76 10.64
C SER A 346 4.75 17.62 10.41
N ASN A 347 5.87 17.88 9.70
CA ASN A 347 6.80 16.87 9.18
C ASN A 347 6.08 15.76 8.39
N SER A 348 4.99 16.09 7.70
CA SER A 348 4.28 15.14 6.84
C SER A 348 5.17 14.69 5.68
N PRO A 349 5.06 13.42 5.24
CA PRO A 349 5.66 13.01 3.97
C PRO A 349 5.01 13.75 2.79
N SER A 350 5.64 13.66 1.62
CA SER A 350 5.00 14.03 0.35
C SER A 350 3.76 13.16 0.13
N LEU A 351 2.64 13.80 -0.21
CA LEU A 351 1.33 13.17 -0.34
C LEU A 351 0.94 12.97 -1.82
N THR A 352 -0.05 12.09 -2.03
CA THR A 352 -0.67 11.83 -3.33
C THR A 352 -2.17 11.61 -3.18
N ASP A 353 -2.86 11.63 -4.31
CA ASP A 353 -4.31 11.45 -4.47
C ASP A 353 -5.11 12.54 -3.75
N THR A 354 -6.44 12.48 -3.85
CA THR A 354 -7.30 13.47 -3.21
C THR A 354 -7.24 13.30 -1.70
N PRO A 355 -6.82 14.34 -0.94
CA PRO A 355 -6.89 14.29 0.51
C PRO A 355 -8.35 14.33 0.96
N PHE A 356 -8.64 13.83 2.16
CA PHE A 356 -9.94 13.95 2.81
C PHE A 356 -9.81 14.96 3.97
N VAL A 357 -10.71 15.94 4.05
CA VAL A 357 -10.73 16.90 5.17
C VAL A 357 -12.07 16.86 5.89
N ILE A 358 -12.01 16.89 7.22
CA ILE A 358 -13.20 16.98 8.07
C ILE A 358 -12.90 17.83 9.31
N SER A 359 -13.93 18.54 9.79
CA SER A 359 -13.87 19.27 11.06
C SER A 359 -14.55 18.48 12.17
N SER A 360 -13.94 18.48 13.37
CA SER A 360 -14.56 17.99 14.60
C SER A 360 -14.34 19.04 15.69
N GLY A 361 -15.40 19.77 16.02
CA GLY A 361 -15.31 20.96 16.87
C GLY A 361 -14.38 22.03 16.26
N SER A 362 -13.33 22.40 16.99
CA SER A 362 -12.31 23.36 16.55
C SER A 362 -11.11 22.73 15.83
N THR A 363 -11.07 21.39 15.75
CA THR A 363 -9.97 20.65 15.13
C THR A 363 -10.28 20.32 13.69
N LEU A 364 -9.30 20.53 12.82
CA LEU A 364 -9.29 20.06 11.44
C LEU A 364 -8.42 18.80 11.32
N TYR A 365 -8.95 17.81 10.63
CA TYR A 365 -8.26 16.57 10.29
C TYR A 365 -8.14 16.48 8.78
N VAL A 366 -6.92 16.23 8.31
CA VAL A 366 -6.61 16.03 6.90
C VAL A 366 -6.00 14.64 6.75
N ALA A 367 -6.75 13.71 6.18
CA ALA A 367 -6.28 12.37 5.89
C ALA A 367 -5.77 12.29 4.45
N ALA A 368 -4.59 11.74 4.24
CA ALA A 368 -3.99 11.64 2.92
C ALA A 368 -3.03 10.45 2.83
N LYS A 369 -2.82 9.99 1.59
CA LYS A 369 -1.90 8.89 1.30
C LYS A 369 -0.49 9.41 1.06
N ALA A 370 0.52 8.78 1.65
CA ALA A 370 1.92 9.06 1.37
C ALA A 370 2.28 8.64 -0.07
N ARG A 371 2.91 9.54 -0.83
CA ARG A 371 3.25 9.35 -2.25
C ARG A 371 4.17 8.17 -2.52
N ASN A 372 5.20 8.01 -1.70
CA ASN A 372 6.32 7.13 -2.02
C ASN A 372 6.10 5.68 -1.54
N TRP A 373 5.21 5.45 -0.58
CA TRP A 373 5.01 4.11 0.00
C TRP A 373 3.56 3.77 0.33
N GLY A 374 2.63 4.73 0.32
CA GLY A 374 1.19 4.44 0.36
C GLY A 374 0.55 4.38 1.75
N ASP A 375 1.26 4.69 2.84
CA ASP A 375 0.68 4.72 4.19
C ASP A 375 -0.38 5.85 4.31
N LEU A 376 -1.36 5.66 5.20
CA LEU A 376 -2.38 6.65 5.52
C LEU A 376 -1.90 7.55 6.66
N PHE A 377 -1.77 8.84 6.36
CA PHE A 377 -1.42 9.87 7.34
C PHE A 377 -2.61 10.74 7.67
N ILE A 378 -2.64 11.22 8.91
CA ILE A 378 -3.52 12.30 9.35
C ILE A 378 -2.67 13.47 9.79
N ILE A 379 -2.92 14.62 9.19
CA ILE A 379 -2.40 15.92 9.62
C ILE A 379 -3.52 16.63 10.39
N SER A 380 -3.24 17.05 11.63
CA SER A 380 -4.22 17.74 12.46
C SER A 380 -3.62 18.88 13.28
N ASN A 381 -4.47 19.82 13.69
CA ASN A 381 -4.12 20.95 14.55
C ASN A 381 -4.55 20.73 16.02
N GLU A 382 -4.61 19.48 16.47
CA GLU A 382 -5.02 19.12 17.84
C GLU A 382 -4.13 19.75 18.92
N THR A 383 -2.86 19.98 18.61
CA THR A 383 -1.89 20.60 19.53
C THR A 383 -2.06 22.11 19.66
N GLY A 384 -3.04 22.70 18.98
CA GLY A 384 -3.31 24.14 18.95
C GLY A 384 -3.50 24.66 17.52
N ALA A 385 -4.20 25.79 17.38
CA ALA A 385 -4.61 26.31 16.06
C ALA A 385 -3.47 26.58 15.06
N ASN A 386 -2.23 26.73 15.56
CA ASN A 386 -1.02 27.05 14.80
C ASN A 386 0.04 25.95 14.82
N THR A 387 -0.22 24.82 15.49
CA THR A 387 0.71 23.69 15.58
C THR A 387 0.08 22.48 14.90
N TRP A 388 0.74 22.00 13.86
CA TRP A 388 0.27 20.85 13.08
C TRP A 388 1.11 19.64 13.40
N LYS A 389 0.47 18.47 13.47
CA LYS A 389 1.15 17.18 13.66
C LYS A 389 0.65 16.20 12.63
N SER A 390 1.56 15.43 12.06
CA SER A 390 1.25 14.28 11.23
C SER A 390 1.38 12.98 12.03
N VAL A 391 0.49 12.03 11.79
CA VAL A 391 0.51 10.70 12.39
C VAL A 391 0.20 9.67 11.29
N ASP A 392 1.03 8.65 11.17
CA ASP A 392 0.70 7.45 10.38
C ASP A 392 -0.31 6.61 11.17
N VAL A 393 -1.51 6.49 10.64
CA VAL A 393 -2.60 5.72 11.28
C VAL A 393 -2.70 4.31 10.71
N SER A 394 -2.16 4.09 9.52
CA SER A 394 -2.11 2.77 8.88
C SER A 394 -1.13 1.80 9.53
N ILE A 395 -0.20 2.28 10.36
CA ILE A 395 0.71 1.44 11.13
C ILE A 395 0.00 0.36 11.97
N THR A 396 -1.28 0.55 12.30
CA THR A 396 -2.08 -0.41 13.06
C THR A 396 -2.88 -1.40 12.21
N GLY A 397 -2.88 -1.23 10.88
CA GLY A 397 -3.62 -2.04 9.91
C GLY A 397 -3.03 -3.42 9.62
N GLY A 398 -1.85 -3.75 10.14
CA GLY A 398 -1.15 -4.99 9.82
C GLY A 398 -0.79 -5.10 8.33
N SER A 399 -0.41 -6.29 7.85
CA SER A 399 0.10 -6.43 6.47
C SER A 399 -0.90 -6.11 5.36
N ASP A 400 -2.18 -6.15 5.67
CA ASP A 400 -3.26 -6.01 4.68
C ASP A 400 -3.72 -4.56 4.53
N ALA A 401 -3.32 -3.68 5.45
CA ALA A 401 -3.74 -2.29 5.50
C ALA A 401 -2.69 -1.33 6.07
N GLN A 402 -1.42 -1.75 6.09
CA GLN A 402 -0.28 -0.86 6.37
C GLN A 402 -0.14 0.21 5.30
N THR A 403 -0.57 -0.09 4.07
CA THR A 403 -0.72 0.89 3.00
C THR A 403 -2.18 0.94 2.56
N VAL A 404 -2.60 2.07 2.01
CA VAL A 404 -3.95 2.28 1.52
C VAL A 404 -4.01 2.51 0.01
N GLY A 405 -5.12 2.09 -0.58
CA GLY A 405 -5.47 2.24 -1.98
C GLY A 405 -6.87 2.83 -2.13
N GLY A 406 -7.15 3.36 -3.32
CA GLY A 406 -8.36 4.16 -3.53
C GLY A 406 -8.32 5.51 -2.83
N GLY A 407 -9.47 6.18 -2.78
CA GLY A 407 -9.68 7.38 -1.98
C GLY A 407 -9.94 7.09 -0.51
N ILE A 408 -9.99 8.17 0.28
CA ILE A 408 -10.24 8.15 1.72
C ILE A 408 -11.56 8.88 1.99
N SER A 409 -12.38 8.36 2.89
CA SER A 409 -13.60 9.03 3.35
C SER A 409 -13.74 8.85 4.86
N GLY A 410 -14.54 9.67 5.55
CA GLY A 410 -14.66 9.61 7.00
C GLY A 410 -15.87 10.34 7.56
N VAL A 411 -16.18 10.07 8.82
CA VAL A 411 -17.28 10.70 9.58
C VAL A 411 -16.86 10.96 11.02
N VAL A 412 -17.47 11.98 11.63
CA VAL A 412 -17.35 12.25 13.08
C VAL A 412 -18.58 11.67 13.77
N THR A 413 -18.39 10.60 14.52
CA THR A 413 -19.42 9.97 15.34
C THR A 413 -19.37 10.50 16.78
N ALA A 414 -20.33 10.10 17.62
CA ALA A 414 -20.26 10.35 19.06
C ALA A 414 -19.00 9.75 19.72
N ALA A 415 -18.46 8.67 19.17
CA ALA A 415 -17.22 8.04 19.66
C ALA A 415 -15.95 8.73 19.15
N GLY A 416 -16.05 9.62 18.16
CA GLY A 416 -14.93 10.31 17.54
C GLY A 416 -14.86 10.13 16.03
N LEU A 417 -13.72 10.53 15.45
CA LEU A 417 -13.44 10.44 14.03
C LEU A 417 -13.17 9.00 13.61
N VAL A 418 -13.85 8.54 12.55
CA VAL A 418 -13.59 7.25 11.89
C VAL A 418 -13.32 7.51 10.41
N LEU A 419 -12.19 7.00 9.92
CA LEU A 419 -11.83 7.02 8.50
C LEU A 419 -12.05 5.65 7.87
N TYR A 420 -12.26 5.62 6.56
CA TYR A 420 -12.42 4.44 5.75
C TYR A 420 -11.53 4.53 4.52
N ALA A 421 -10.77 3.46 4.26
CA ALA A 421 -9.92 3.35 3.07
C ALA A 421 -9.73 1.89 2.68
N GLY A 422 -9.37 1.64 1.41
CA GLY A 422 -9.00 0.31 0.97
C GLY A 422 -7.62 -0.06 1.49
N GLY A 423 -7.49 -1.18 2.20
CA GLY A 423 -6.20 -1.75 2.54
C GLY A 423 -5.51 -2.30 1.30
N VAL A 424 -4.22 -2.03 1.15
CA VAL A 424 -3.37 -2.65 0.13
C VAL A 424 -2.43 -3.60 0.84
N ALA A 425 -2.56 -4.88 0.51
CA ALA A 425 -1.59 -5.89 0.89
C ALA A 425 -0.30 -5.68 0.08
N THR A 426 0.55 -4.78 0.55
CA THR A 426 1.86 -4.56 -0.05
C THR A 426 2.79 -5.64 0.49
N PRO A 427 3.27 -6.59 -0.34
CA PRO A 427 4.22 -7.58 0.13
C PRO A 427 5.45 -6.86 0.69
N PRO A 428 6.06 -7.39 1.75
CA PRO A 428 7.28 -6.80 2.32
C PRO A 428 8.36 -6.69 1.22
N PRO A 429 9.17 -5.61 1.21
CA PRO A 429 10.23 -5.46 0.23
C PRO A 429 11.11 -6.71 0.14
N ARG A 430 11.41 -7.11 -1.09
CA ARG A 430 12.17 -8.34 -1.39
C ARG A 430 13.61 -8.03 -1.76
N GLY A 431 14.49 -9.00 -1.58
CA GLY A 431 15.89 -8.91 -1.92
C GLY A 431 16.79 -9.31 -0.75
N THR A 432 18.06 -8.90 -0.85
CA THR A 432 19.09 -9.22 0.14
C THR A 432 19.28 -8.05 1.11
N GLY A 433 18.88 -8.28 2.36
CA GLY A 433 19.01 -7.37 3.49
C GLY A 433 20.19 -7.68 4.42
N LEU A 434 20.04 -7.28 5.68
CA LEU A 434 21.01 -7.51 6.75
C LEU A 434 20.47 -8.46 7.81
N TYR A 435 21.36 -9.21 8.47
CA TYR A 435 21.07 -9.95 9.69
C TYR A 435 22.03 -9.54 10.81
N ALA A 436 21.52 -9.46 12.04
CA ALA A 436 22.30 -9.20 13.26
C ALA A 436 23.09 -7.87 13.26
N ILE A 437 22.45 -6.78 12.84
CA ILE A 437 23.06 -5.45 12.77
C ILE A 437 23.34 -4.83 14.15
N PRO A 438 24.38 -3.99 14.29
CA PRO A 438 24.57 -3.21 15.51
C PRO A 438 23.36 -2.30 15.80
N GLN A 439 22.91 -2.26 17.05
CA GLN A 439 21.74 -1.49 17.49
C GLN A 439 21.77 -0.02 17.08
N SER A 440 22.94 0.63 17.11
CA SER A 440 23.12 2.02 16.71
C SER A 440 22.94 2.28 15.21
N LYS A 441 22.75 1.23 14.40
CA LYS A 441 22.66 1.30 12.93
C LYS A 441 21.28 0.97 12.38
N ASN A 442 20.27 0.71 13.21
CA ASN A 442 18.91 0.39 12.76
C ASN A 442 18.35 1.44 11.79
N ALA A 443 18.31 2.72 12.21
CA ALA A 443 17.81 3.82 11.38
C ALA A 443 18.69 4.09 10.14
N THR A 444 20.01 3.94 10.28
CA THR A 444 20.96 4.09 9.17
C THR A 444 20.72 3.03 8.09
N ALA A 445 20.49 1.77 8.47
CA ALA A 445 20.23 0.68 7.54
C ALA A 445 19.01 0.94 6.65
N ILE A 446 17.93 1.46 7.25
CA ILE A 446 16.71 1.82 6.51
C ILE A 446 16.95 3.04 5.62
N THR A 447 17.71 4.02 6.11
CA THR A 447 18.05 5.21 5.33
C THR A 447 18.88 4.86 4.10
N ASP A 448 19.88 3.98 4.26
CA ASP A 448 20.78 3.50 3.21
C ASP A 448 20.09 2.54 2.22
N GLY A 449 18.85 2.14 2.46
CA GLY A 449 18.01 1.42 1.50
C GLY A 449 18.15 -0.10 1.54
N TRP A 450 18.50 -0.69 2.69
CA TRP A 450 18.43 -2.15 2.84
C TRP A 450 16.97 -2.63 2.75
N PRO A 451 16.65 -3.64 1.90
CA PRO A 451 15.28 -4.09 1.68
C PRO A 451 14.71 -4.88 2.86
N SER A 452 15.56 -5.52 3.67
CA SER A 452 15.15 -6.26 4.86
C SER A 452 16.17 -6.13 6.00
N ILE A 453 15.68 -6.23 7.23
CA ILE A 453 16.48 -6.30 8.45
C ILE A 453 16.01 -7.50 9.26
N GLY A 454 16.92 -8.45 9.44
CA GLY A 454 16.77 -9.61 10.29
C GLY A 454 17.47 -9.44 11.62
N ILE A 455 16.81 -9.84 12.70
CA ILE A 455 17.33 -9.62 14.04
C ILE A 455 16.87 -10.64 15.05
N THR A 456 17.73 -10.97 16.02
CA THR A 456 17.40 -11.89 17.10
C THR A 456 16.55 -11.18 18.15
N GLY A 457 15.27 -11.54 18.27
CA GLY A 457 14.34 -11.03 19.27
C GLY A 457 14.42 -11.75 20.62
N GLY A 458 14.83 -13.02 20.62
CA GLY A 458 14.97 -13.80 21.85
C GLY A 458 15.99 -14.91 21.78
N LEU A 459 16.38 -15.40 22.96
CA LEU A 459 17.32 -16.49 23.18
C LEU A 459 16.59 -17.67 23.84
N GLY A 460 17.02 -18.89 23.53
CA GLY A 460 16.49 -20.10 24.15
C GLY A 460 16.79 -20.15 25.64
N THR A 461 15.87 -20.71 26.43
CA THR A 461 16.04 -20.93 27.87
C THR A 461 15.83 -22.39 28.25
N LEU A 462 16.32 -22.82 29.41
CA LEU A 462 16.21 -24.20 29.92
C LEU A 462 14.86 -24.51 30.59
N SER A 463 13.91 -23.58 30.57
CA SER A 463 12.62 -23.72 31.23
C SER A 463 11.55 -22.99 30.45
N ALA A 464 10.29 -23.41 30.60
CA ALA A 464 9.14 -22.72 30.04
C ALA A 464 9.20 -21.20 30.32
N PRO A 465 8.91 -20.35 29.32
CA PRO A 465 8.33 -20.67 28.01
C PRO A 465 9.37 -21.06 26.93
N TRP A 466 10.59 -21.46 27.31
CA TRP A 466 11.67 -21.95 26.43
C TRP A 466 12.33 -20.90 25.54
N VAL A 467 11.93 -19.65 25.73
CA VAL A 467 12.43 -18.46 25.04
C VAL A 467 12.38 -17.26 26.00
N ALA A 468 13.34 -16.35 25.88
CA ALA A 468 13.36 -15.09 26.60
C ALA A 468 13.82 -13.95 25.69
N VAL A 469 13.28 -12.75 25.92
CA VAL A 469 13.65 -11.55 25.17
C VAL A 469 15.14 -11.25 25.33
N LYS A 470 15.83 -11.05 24.20
CA LYS A 470 17.23 -10.63 24.19
C LYS A 470 17.31 -9.12 24.37
N SER A 471 17.63 -8.67 25.58
CA SER A 471 17.91 -7.25 25.86
C SER A 471 18.91 -7.11 26.99
N SER A 472 19.64 -5.99 27.03
CA SER A 472 20.67 -5.73 28.04
C SER A 472 20.14 -5.68 29.48
N ASN A 473 18.85 -5.41 29.67
CA ASN A 473 18.19 -5.27 30.98
C ASN A 473 16.92 -6.13 31.14
N ASN A 474 16.66 -7.10 30.24
CA ASN A 474 15.37 -7.81 30.14
C ASN A 474 14.15 -6.89 29.93
N ASP A 475 14.36 -5.62 29.54
CA ASP A 475 13.31 -4.67 29.22
C ASP A 475 13.10 -4.65 27.69
N ILE A 476 11.88 -5.01 27.30
CA ILE A 476 11.42 -5.14 25.93
C ILE A 476 11.65 -3.86 25.10
N LYS A 477 11.60 -2.66 25.70
CA LYS A 477 11.82 -1.39 24.97
C LYS A 477 13.28 -1.19 24.52
N TYR A 478 14.20 -1.98 25.08
CA TYR A 478 15.60 -2.03 24.65
C TYR A 478 15.92 -3.32 23.89
N SER A 479 14.93 -4.18 23.65
CA SER A 479 15.12 -5.32 22.76
C SER A 479 15.41 -4.82 21.36
N GLN A 480 16.38 -5.46 20.73
CA GLN A 480 16.82 -5.07 19.41
C GLN A 480 15.70 -5.27 18.36
N ASP A 481 14.82 -6.25 18.57
CA ASP A 481 13.63 -6.48 17.75
C ASP A 481 12.66 -5.28 17.78
N TYR A 482 12.27 -4.83 18.98
CA TYR A 482 11.46 -3.61 19.14
C TYR A 482 12.10 -2.39 18.48
N LEU A 483 13.41 -2.21 18.65
CA LEU A 483 14.13 -1.05 18.13
C LEU A 483 14.26 -1.06 16.60
N VAL A 484 14.30 -2.22 15.96
CA VAL A 484 14.22 -2.33 14.49
C VAL A 484 12.83 -1.92 14.02
N GLY A 485 11.76 -2.49 14.60
CA GLY A 485 10.39 -2.12 14.25
C GLY A 485 10.11 -0.62 14.45
N LYS A 486 10.59 -0.05 15.56
CA LYS A 486 10.51 1.38 15.85
C LYS A 486 11.24 2.21 14.79
N ALA A 487 12.46 1.83 14.42
CA ALA A 487 13.22 2.54 13.39
C ALA A 487 12.50 2.49 12.03
N ILE A 488 11.86 1.37 11.67
CA ILE A 488 11.07 1.24 10.43
C ILE A 488 9.89 2.22 10.48
N ALA A 489 9.11 2.18 11.56
CA ALA A 489 7.96 3.07 11.76
C ALA A 489 8.32 4.57 11.68
N GLU A 490 9.41 4.97 12.36
CA GLU A 490 9.86 6.38 12.39
C GLU A 490 10.54 6.83 11.08
N SER A 491 11.07 5.90 10.28
CA SER A 491 11.72 6.24 9.01
C SER A 491 10.74 6.64 7.91
N HIS A 492 9.46 6.24 8.05
CA HIS A 492 8.46 6.33 7.00
C HIS A 492 8.94 5.67 5.68
N LYS A 493 9.69 4.57 5.78
CA LYS A 493 10.11 3.75 4.64
C LYS A 493 9.66 2.31 4.85
N ARG A 494 9.51 1.59 3.73
CA ARG A 494 9.25 0.16 3.73
C ARG A 494 10.56 -0.61 3.82
N THR A 495 10.69 -1.45 4.83
CA THR A 495 11.77 -2.43 4.99
C THR A 495 11.16 -3.68 5.61
N ALA A 496 11.48 -4.86 5.09
CA ALA A 496 10.97 -6.10 5.65
C ALA A 496 11.64 -6.40 7.00
N TRP A 497 10.86 -6.65 8.04
CA TRP A 497 11.33 -6.99 9.39
C TRP A 497 11.25 -8.49 9.62
N LEU A 498 12.41 -9.13 9.75
CA LEU A 498 12.55 -10.57 10.02
C LEU A 498 12.95 -10.78 11.49
N SER A 499 12.01 -11.25 12.33
CA SER A 499 12.19 -11.39 13.76
C SER A 499 12.55 -12.84 14.13
N TYR A 500 13.80 -13.11 14.49
CA TYR A 500 14.33 -14.45 14.80
C TYR A 500 14.28 -14.74 16.30
N TRP A 501 13.72 -15.88 16.69
CA TRP A 501 13.56 -16.26 18.09
C TRP A 501 14.20 -17.62 18.33
N THR A 502 15.31 -17.64 19.05
CA THR A 502 15.92 -18.90 19.46
C THR A 502 15.04 -19.56 20.52
N VAL A 503 14.59 -20.79 20.27
CA VAL A 503 13.70 -21.55 21.17
C VAL A 503 14.36 -22.87 21.49
N SER A 504 14.31 -23.27 22.76
CA SER A 504 14.84 -24.56 23.22
C SER A 504 13.86 -25.72 23.05
N GLY A 505 14.41 -26.90 22.79
CA GLY A 505 13.69 -28.17 22.78
C GLY A 505 13.49 -28.75 24.18
N PRO A 506 13.05 -30.03 24.26
CA PRO A 506 13.02 -30.78 25.51
C PRO A 506 14.41 -30.83 26.16
N THR A 507 14.45 -30.89 27.49
CA THR A 507 15.68 -31.08 28.29
C THR A 507 15.88 -32.55 28.68
N LYS A 508 17.04 -32.89 29.29
CA LYS A 508 17.43 -34.28 29.60
C LYS A 508 16.41 -35.05 30.45
N GLY A 509 15.61 -34.35 31.26
CA GLY A 509 14.59 -34.96 32.13
C GLY A 509 13.23 -35.17 31.44
N GLU A 510 13.07 -34.69 30.20
CA GLU A 510 11.79 -34.66 29.50
C GLU A 510 11.72 -35.75 28.42
N LYS A 511 10.49 -36.15 28.09
CA LYS A 511 10.27 -37.15 27.03
C LYS A 511 10.51 -36.50 25.67
N VAL A 512 11.39 -37.09 24.88
CA VAL A 512 11.63 -36.69 23.49
C VAL A 512 10.53 -37.26 22.58
N THR A 513 9.42 -36.53 22.45
CA THR A 513 8.25 -36.93 21.67
C THR A 513 7.66 -35.74 20.91
N SER A 514 6.91 -36.00 19.83
CA SER A 514 6.24 -34.95 19.06
C SER A 514 5.36 -34.05 19.94
N ASP A 515 4.62 -34.62 20.89
CA ASP A 515 3.74 -33.84 21.77
C ASP A 515 4.51 -32.85 22.65
N VAL A 516 5.69 -33.24 23.16
CA VAL A 516 6.53 -32.36 23.98
C VAL A 516 7.17 -31.27 23.13
N TYR A 517 7.71 -31.60 21.95
CA TYR A 517 8.23 -30.58 21.03
C TYR A 517 7.14 -29.59 20.60
N TYR A 518 5.94 -30.09 20.28
CA TYR A 518 4.78 -29.24 20.00
C TYR A 518 4.48 -28.32 21.17
N ALA A 519 4.38 -28.86 22.40
CA ALA A 519 4.06 -28.08 23.59
C ALA A 519 5.11 -27.00 23.90
N HIS A 520 6.40 -27.29 23.70
CA HIS A 520 7.49 -26.33 23.91
C HIS A 520 7.41 -25.18 22.89
N ALA A 521 7.30 -25.52 21.61
CA ALA A 521 7.17 -24.51 20.55
C ALA A 521 5.87 -23.71 20.67
N PHE A 522 4.78 -24.34 21.10
CA PHE A 522 3.51 -23.66 21.38
C PHE A 522 3.65 -22.64 22.50
N ALA A 523 4.21 -23.05 23.65
CA ALA A 523 4.43 -22.15 24.77
C ALA A 523 5.36 -20.99 24.40
N ALA A 524 6.40 -21.26 23.61
CA ALA A 524 7.31 -20.24 23.09
C ALA A 524 6.58 -19.27 22.13
N GLY A 525 5.77 -19.80 21.20
CA GLY A 525 4.95 -19.00 20.29
C GLY A 525 3.99 -18.07 21.03
N VAL A 526 3.29 -18.59 22.04
CA VAL A 526 2.42 -17.78 22.92
C VAL A 526 3.21 -16.65 23.60
N ALA A 527 4.37 -16.97 24.17
CA ALA A 527 5.21 -15.98 24.86
C ALA A 527 5.75 -14.91 23.90
N VAL A 528 6.14 -15.28 22.69
CA VAL A 528 6.64 -14.37 21.65
C VAL A 528 5.53 -13.48 21.11
N ALA A 529 4.37 -14.02 20.74
CA ALA A 529 3.24 -13.21 20.28
C ALA A 529 2.75 -12.24 21.38
N THR A 530 2.70 -12.69 22.63
CA THR A 530 2.39 -11.83 23.78
C THR A 530 3.42 -10.71 23.95
N THR A 531 4.69 -11.01 23.69
CA THR A 531 5.78 -10.01 23.73
C THR A 531 5.63 -8.99 22.61
N ILE A 532 5.45 -9.43 21.36
CA ILE A 532 5.25 -8.53 20.21
C ILE A 532 4.02 -7.63 20.42
N ASN A 533 2.93 -8.16 20.97
CA ASN A 533 1.74 -7.35 21.27
C ASN A 533 1.99 -6.23 22.29
N LYS A 534 2.99 -6.37 23.18
CA LYS A 534 3.38 -5.29 24.12
C LYS A 534 4.05 -4.10 23.42
N TYR A 535 4.58 -4.27 22.21
CA TYR A 535 5.17 -3.17 21.43
C TYR A 535 4.17 -2.03 21.19
N ARG A 536 2.89 -2.36 21.02
CA ARG A 536 1.80 -1.38 20.86
C ARG A 536 1.74 -0.41 22.04
N GLY A 537 1.84 -0.92 23.27
CA GLY A 537 1.85 -0.13 24.49
C GLY A 537 3.07 0.80 24.63
N LEU A 538 4.08 0.64 23.78
CA LEU A 538 5.29 1.45 23.73
C LEU A 538 5.33 2.42 22.53
N GLY A 539 4.32 2.42 21.66
CA GLY A 539 4.23 3.33 20.51
C GLY A 539 4.51 2.67 19.17
N LEU A 540 4.72 1.36 19.13
CA LEU A 540 4.99 0.62 17.90
C LEU A 540 3.78 -0.21 17.50
N GLY A 541 3.01 0.28 16.54
CA GLY A 541 1.84 -0.43 15.98
C GLY A 541 2.20 -1.48 14.94
N LEU A 542 3.42 -1.38 14.38
CA LEU A 542 3.95 -2.28 13.38
C LEU A 542 4.32 -3.63 14.00
N LYS A 543 4.12 -4.70 13.24
CA LYS A 543 4.53 -6.06 13.59
C LYS A 543 5.57 -6.59 12.59
N PRO A 544 6.39 -7.58 12.98
CA PRO A 544 7.32 -8.20 12.04
C PRO A 544 6.60 -8.81 10.83
N ASP A 545 7.23 -8.76 9.67
CA ASP A 545 6.70 -9.41 8.47
C ASP A 545 6.82 -10.94 8.57
N TRP A 546 7.80 -11.43 9.32
CA TRP A 546 8.00 -12.84 9.64
C TRP A 546 8.48 -13.00 11.09
N VAL A 547 7.88 -13.94 11.81
CA VAL A 547 8.33 -14.37 13.15
C VAL A 547 8.91 -15.78 13.03
N ILE A 548 10.23 -15.86 13.08
CA ILE A 548 11.01 -17.01 12.64
C ILE A 548 11.48 -17.78 13.87
N ILE A 549 11.04 -19.04 14.01
CA ILE A 549 11.57 -19.92 15.03
C ILE A 549 12.98 -20.37 14.63
N ASP A 550 13.90 -20.17 15.55
CA ASP A 550 15.28 -20.59 15.46
C ASP A 550 15.50 -21.74 16.47
N PRO A 551 15.65 -22.99 16.01
CA PRO A 551 15.88 -24.12 16.90
C PRO A 551 17.27 -24.15 17.54
N GLU A 552 18.12 -23.11 17.40
CA GLU A 552 19.47 -23.08 17.98
C GLU A 552 19.54 -22.98 19.53
N GLY A 553 18.46 -23.35 20.23
CA GLY A 553 18.36 -23.34 21.68
C GLY A 553 18.95 -24.58 22.36
N TYR A 554 18.68 -24.69 23.66
CA TYR A 554 19.08 -25.84 24.46
C TYR A 554 18.36 -27.12 24.00
N PRO A 555 18.95 -28.31 24.21
CA PRO A 555 20.12 -28.59 25.06
C PRO A 555 21.48 -28.57 24.35
N ASP A 556 21.52 -28.42 23.03
CA ASP A 556 22.70 -28.71 22.21
C ASP A 556 22.97 -27.71 21.10
N TYR A 557 22.35 -26.54 21.17
CA TYR A 557 22.35 -25.52 20.11
C TYR A 557 21.58 -25.92 18.86
N HIS A 558 20.78 -26.99 18.89
CA HIS A 558 19.85 -27.38 17.83
C HIS A 558 18.55 -27.96 18.38
N SER A 559 18.26 -27.74 19.67
CA SER A 559 17.05 -28.27 20.33
C SER A 559 16.89 -29.79 20.21
N CYS A 560 17.99 -30.55 20.14
CA CYS A 560 18.01 -31.99 19.87
C CYS A 560 17.39 -32.39 18.51
N LEU A 561 17.28 -31.48 17.53
CA LEU A 561 16.62 -31.74 16.25
C LEU A 561 17.57 -32.17 15.13
N ASP A 562 18.88 -32.00 15.30
CA ASP A 562 19.90 -32.20 14.27
C ASP A 562 20.52 -33.63 14.25
N GLY A 563 20.02 -34.54 15.08
CA GLY A 563 20.36 -35.96 15.07
C GLY A 563 21.86 -36.31 15.21
N VAL A 564 22.74 -35.35 15.50
CA VAL A 564 24.19 -35.51 15.59
C VAL A 564 24.65 -34.76 16.82
N ASN A 565 24.91 -35.46 17.92
CA ASN A 565 25.20 -34.73 19.15
C ASN A 565 26.28 -35.33 20.04
N THR A 566 27.35 -34.57 20.23
CA THR A 566 28.44 -34.84 21.18
C THR A 566 28.22 -34.20 22.56
N ILE A 567 27.31 -33.22 22.68
CA ILE A 567 27.03 -32.40 23.86
C ILE A 567 25.81 -32.92 24.66
N ALA A 568 24.74 -33.37 23.98
CA ALA A 568 23.59 -34.03 24.59
C ALA A 568 23.32 -35.42 23.95
N PRO A 569 24.04 -36.48 24.39
CA PRO A 569 23.97 -37.84 23.82
C PRO A 569 22.60 -38.53 23.93
N TRP A 570 21.66 -37.95 24.67
CA TRP A 570 20.31 -38.46 24.85
C TRP A 570 19.31 -37.91 23.81
N CYS A 571 19.75 -36.96 22.98
CA CYS A 571 18.97 -36.50 21.83
C CYS A 571 18.66 -37.69 20.89
N PRO A 572 17.48 -37.68 20.24
CA PRO A 572 17.11 -38.74 19.31
C PRO A 572 17.93 -38.63 18.02
N ALA A 573 17.90 -39.69 17.22
CA ALA A 573 18.28 -39.57 15.81
C ALA A 573 17.32 -38.62 15.07
N TRP A 574 17.73 -38.17 13.87
CA TRP A 574 16.93 -37.33 12.99
C TRP A 574 15.47 -37.80 12.88
N SER A 575 14.53 -36.87 13.08
CA SER A 575 13.11 -37.18 13.02
C SER A 575 12.31 -36.05 12.38
N THR A 576 11.75 -36.34 11.20
CA THR A 576 10.84 -35.42 10.50
C THR A 576 9.58 -35.13 11.31
N LYS A 577 9.13 -36.09 12.14
CA LYS A 577 7.96 -35.91 13.03
C LYS A 577 8.22 -34.91 14.16
N LEU A 578 9.45 -34.82 14.66
CA LEU A 578 9.79 -33.84 15.70
C LEU A 578 9.87 -32.43 15.10
N TRP A 579 10.51 -32.29 13.95
CA TRP A 579 10.53 -31.04 13.18
C TRP A 579 9.13 -30.53 12.84
N ALA A 580 8.26 -31.41 12.32
CA ALA A 580 6.88 -31.06 11.99
C ALA A 580 6.06 -30.64 13.23
N ALA A 581 6.24 -31.34 14.36
CA ALA A 581 5.56 -30.99 15.61
C ALA A 581 6.05 -29.66 16.18
N TYR A 582 7.35 -29.40 16.13
CA TYR A 582 7.95 -28.12 16.55
C TYR A 582 7.46 -26.95 15.70
N ALA A 583 7.44 -27.12 14.37
CA ALA A 583 6.91 -26.13 13.45
C ALA A 583 5.42 -25.84 13.67
N SER A 584 4.61 -26.89 13.87
CA SER A 584 3.17 -26.75 14.09
C SER A 584 2.88 -26.08 15.43
N GLY A 585 3.57 -26.48 16.51
CA GLY A 585 3.44 -25.86 17.82
C GLY A 585 3.75 -24.37 17.77
N TRP A 586 4.84 -23.98 17.11
CA TRP A 586 5.19 -22.57 16.91
C TRP A 586 4.10 -21.76 16.22
N ALA A 587 3.61 -22.26 15.07
CA ALA A 587 2.58 -21.60 14.29
C ALA A 587 1.27 -21.46 15.09
N ASP A 588 0.83 -22.54 15.74
CA ASP A 588 -0.39 -22.56 16.55
C ASP A 588 -0.27 -21.64 17.78
N GLY A 589 0.90 -21.62 18.42
CA GLY A 589 1.20 -20.78 19.57
C GLY A 589 1.10 -19.29 19.23
N LEU A 590 1.72 -18.87 18.12
CA LEU A 590 1.60 -17.49 17.63
C LEU A 590 0.15 -17.13 17.29
N ALA A 591 -0.52 -17.98 16.51
CA ALA A 591 -1.89 -17.74 16.04
C ALA A 591 -2.93 -17.71 17.19
N SER A 592 -2.67 -18.41 18.29
CA SER A 592 -3.57 -18.39 19.47
C SER A 592 -3.65 -17.03 20.16
N ILE A 593 -2.65 -16.16 19.95
CA ILE A 593 -2.57 -14.82 20.52
C ILE A 593 -2.81 -13.75 19.46
N ASP A 594 -2.26 -13.95 18.25
CA ASP A 594 -2.32 -12.98 17.17
C ASP A 594 -2.22 -13.65 15.80
N THR A 595 -3.37 -13.81 15.14
CA THR A 595 -3.47 -14.44 13.82
C THR A 595 -2.85 -13.62 12.70
N ALA A 596 -2.44 -12.37 12.95
CA ALA A 596 -1.75 -11.54 11.96
C ALA A 596 -0.24 -11.84 11.85
N LEU A 597 0.35 -12.51 12.85
CA LEU A 597 1.76 -12.89 12.82
C LEU A 597 1.99 -14.04 11.84
N LYS A 598 3.07 -13.95 11.06
CA LYS A 598 3.41 -14.93 10.02
C LYS A 598 4.54 -15.84 10.50
N PRO A 599 4.25 -17.09 10.89
CA PRO A 599 5.28 -18.02 11.35
C PRO A 599 6.20 -18.43 10.19
N ALA A 600 7.48 -18.60 10.50
CA ALA A 600 8.48 -19.18 9.60
C ALA A 600 9.55 -19.95 10.40
N MET A 601 10.38 -20.73 9.72
CA MET A 601 11.45 -21.53 10.31
C MET A 601 12.84 -21.09 9.87
N TYR A 602 13.79 -21.10 10.78
CA TYR A 602 15.22 -21.11 10.45
C TYR A 602 15.74 -22.55 10.48
N ALA A 603 16.58 -22.91 9.51
CA ALA A 603 17.26 -24.19 9.45
C ALA A 603 18.55 -24.11 8.62
N THR A 604 19.51 -24.97 8.90
CA THR A 604 20.65 -25.25 8.01
C THR A 604 20.21 -26.05 6.79
N GLN A 605 21.07 -26.10 5.77
CA GLN A 605 20.82 -26.92 4.58
C GLN A 605 20.66 -28.42 4.89
N ASN A 606 21.34 -28.93 5.92
CA ASN A 606 21.23 -30.33 6.32
C ASN A 606 19.93 -30.59 7.08
N GLU A 607 19.56 -29.71 8.01
CA GLU A 607 18.29 -29.79 8.75
C GLU A 607 17.09 -29.73 7.80
N TYR A 608 17.12 -28.85 6.80
CA TYR A 608 16.08 -28.77 5.79
C TYR A 608 15.86 -30.10 5.05
N LYS A 609 16.96 -30.76 4.68
CA LYS A 609 16.94 -32.04 3.98
C LYS A 609 16.49 -33.18 4.89
N LEU A 610 17.16 -33.35 6.03
CA LEU A 610 17.01 -34.52 6.90
C LEU A 610 15.80 -34.41 7.82
N GLY A 611 15.41 -33.19 8.20
CA GLY A 611 14.16 -32.89 8.89
C GLY A 611 12.93 -32.88 8.00
N GLY A 612 13.09 -33.04 6.68
CA GLY A 612 11.97 -33.11 5.73
C GLY A 612 11.18 -31.79 5.61
N LEU A 613 11.84 -30.66 5.84
CA LEU A 613 11.17 -29.36 5.95
C LEU A 613 10.53 -28.88 4.64
N SER A 614 10.98 -29.41 3.49
CA SER A 614 10.37 -29.13 2.19
C SER A 614 8.92 -29.63 2.07
N THR A 615 8.47 -30.49 2.98
CA THR A 615 7.09 -31.01 3.02
C THR A 615 6.14 -30.16 3.87
N LEU A 616 6.69 -29.19 4.62
CA LEU A 616 5.90 -28.31 5.47
C LEU A 616 5.30 -27.17 4.64
N THR A 617 4.13 -26.68 5.08
CA THR A 617 3.53 -25.45 4.55
C THR A 617 4.20 -24.19 5.10
N MET A 618 4.84 -24.30 6.27
CA MET A 618 5.54 -23.19 6.91
C MET A 618 6.74 -22.73 6.08
N PRO A 619 6.89 -21.42 5.83
CA PRO A 619 8.05 -20.89 5.12
C PRO A 619 9.37 -21.10 5.87
N VAL A 620 10.46 -21.29 5.13
CA VAL A 620 11.79 -21.58 5.68
C VAL A 620 12.84 -20.60 5.16
N PHE A 621 13.73 -20.19 6.07
CA PHE A 621 14.94 -19.41 5.84
C PHE A 621 16.16 -20.29 6.07
N LEU A 622 17.04 -20.44 5.07
CA LEU A 622 18.19 -21.33 5.18
C LEU A 622 19.47 -20.63 5.60
N ALA A 623 20.12 -21.16 6.63
CA ALA A 623 21.49 -20.81 6.99
C ALA A 623 22.47 -21.33 5.95
N VAL A 624 23.31 -20.42 5.44
CA VAL A 624 24.41 -20.73 4.54
C VAL A 624 25.63 -19.89 4.90
N ALA A 625 26.83 -20.40 4.71
CA ALA A 625 28.04 -19.69 5.12
C ALA A 625 28.99 -19.49 3.94
N PHE A 626 29.54 -18.28 3.83
CA PHE A 626 30.72 -18.05 3.02
C PHE A 626 31.90 -18.80 3.64
N LYS A 627 32.76 -19.37 2.79
CA LYS A 627 34.00 -19.99 3.24
C LYS A 627 35.18 -19.07 2.92
N TRP A 628 35.95 -18.77 3.96
CA TRP A 628 37.19 -18.02 3.83
C TRP A 628 38.36 -18.95 3.56
N VAL A 629 39.15 -18.58 2.58
CA VAL A 629 40.42 -19.22 2.29
C VAL A 629 41.49 -18.15 2.28
N SER A 630 42.56 -18.36 3.04
CA SER A 630 43.66 -17.41 3.13
C SER A 630 44.92 -18.06 2.60
N THR A 631 45.64 -17.32 1.76
CA THR A 631 46.99 -17.63 1.31
C THR A 631 47.83 -16.37 1.40
N ALA A 632 49.10 -16.43 1.04
CA ALA A 632 49.96 -15.23 0.99
C ALA A 632 50.68 -15.15 -0.34
N VAL A 633 50.87 -13.94 -0.87
CA VAL A 633 51.74 -13.75 -2.04
C VAL A 633 53.19 -14.04 -1.66
N THR A 634 53.90 -14.83 -2.47
CA THR A 634 55.28 -15.24 -2.19
C THR A 634 56.31 -14.23 -2.68
N ALA A 635 55.92 -13.35 -3.61
CA ALA A 635 56.71 -12.27 -4.14
C ALA A 635 55.89 -10.96 -4.19
N SER A 636 56.57 -9.82 -4.14
CA SER A 636 55.90 -8.52 -4.32
C SER A 636 55.23 -8.45 -5.69
N VAL A 637 54.03 -7.89 -5.74
CA VAL A 637 53.23 -7.74 -6.95
C VAL A 637 53.13 -6.26 -7.30
N ALA A 638 53.50 -5.87 -8.51
CA ALA A 638 53.50 -4.48 -8.94
C ALA A 638 52.09 -4.01 -9.37
N THR A 639 51.86 -2.70 -9.33
CA THR A 639 50.72 -2.07 -10.01
C THR A 639 50.69 -2.48 -11.48
N GLY A 640 49.51 -2.83 -11.99
CA GLY A 640 49.30 -3.30 -13.36
C GLY A 640 49.53 -4.81 -13.55
N ALA A 641 49.92 -5.55 -12.50
CA ALA A 641 50.10 -6.99 -12.61
C ALA A 641 48.79 -7.70 -12.92
N THR A 642 48.83 -8.61 -13.90
CA THR A 642 47.70 -9.47 -14.31
C THR A 642 47.79 -10.88 -13.74
N SER A 643 48.77 -11.14 -12.87
CA SER A 643 48.90 -12.39 -12.13
C SER A 643 49.66 -12.16 -10.82
N MET A 644 49.55 -13.10 -9.90
CA MET A 644 50.29 -13.12 -8.63
C MET A 644 50.75 -14.54 -8.31
N THR A 645 51.83 -14.70 -7.56
CA THR A 645 52.27 -16.02 -7.08
C THR A 645 51.93 -16.18 -5.61
N VAL A 646 51.21 -17.24 -5.24
CA VAL A 646 50.74 -17.50 -3.87
C VAL A 646 51.44 -18.70 -3.23
N ALA A 647 51.43 -18.77 -1.90
CA ALA A 647 52.04 -19.83 -1.11
C ALA A 647 51.27 -21.15 -1.18
N SER A 648 49.96 -21.08 -1.41
CA SER A 648 49.07 -22.22 -1.60
C SER A 648 47.91 -21.82 -2.52
N SER A 649 47.57 -22.69 -3.47
CA SER A 649 46.37 -22.60 -4.32
C SER A 649 45.12 -23.20 -3.66
N THR A 650 45.25 -23.78 -2.46
CA THR A 650 44.15 -24.46 -1.78
C THR A 650 42.97 -23.52 -1.56
N GLY A 651 41.82 -23.87 -2.14
CA GLY A 651 40.60 -23.10 -2.02
C GLY A 651 40.46 -21.94 -3.00
N LEU A 652 41.48 -21.69 -3.85
CA LEU A 652 41.39 -20.76 -4.96
C LEU A 652 40.77 -21.41 -6.19
N TYR A 653 39.90 -20.69 -6.90
CA TYR A 653 39.27 -21.20 -8.11
C TYR A 653 38.96 -20.09 -9.12
N ALA A 654 38.71 -20.49 -10.38
CA ALA A 654 38.43 -19.58 -11.48
C ALA A 654 37.23 -18.66 -11.17
N GLY A 655 37.37 -17.37 -11.43
CA GLY A 655 36.31 -16.40 -11.21
C GLY A 655 36.06 -16.02 -9.73
N GLN A 656 36.83 -16.56 -8.78
CA GLN A 656 36.72 -16.19 -7.37
C GLN A 656 37.14 -14.73 -7.14
N LYS A 657 36.39 -13.99 -6.31
CA LYS A 657 36.85 -12.69 -5.80
C LYS A 657 37.85 -12.87 -4.67
N ILE A 658 38.96 -12.17 -4.78
CA ILE A 658 40.05 -12.16 -3.80
C ILE A 658 40.33 -10.74 -3.32
N TYR A 659 40.90 -10.64 -2.13
CA TYR A 659 41.16 -9.39 -1.43
C TYR A 659 42.57 -9.39 -0.83
N PHE A 660 43.31 -8.30 -1.06
CA PHE A 660 44.63 -8.07 -0.48
C PHE A 660 44.52 -7.25 0.81
N ARG A 661 45.08 -7.77 1.92
CA ARG A 661 45.14 -7.06 3.20
C ARG A 661 46.57 -6.62 3.49
N ASP A 662 46.90 -5.37 3.16
CA ASP A 662 48.19 -4.76 3.47
C ASP A 662 48.11 -3.24 3.74
N SER A 663 49.28 -2.62 3.93
CA SER A 663 49.43 -1.18 4.19
C SER A 663 49.16 -0.28 2.98
N ALA A 664 49.02 -0.83 1.76
CA ALA A 664 48.59 -0.08 0.58
C ALA A 664 47.06 0.15 0.56
N GLY A 665 46.36 -0.40 1.56
CA GLY A 665 44.92 -0.34 1.70
C GLY A 665 44.21 -1.41 0.86
N PRO A 666 42.93 -1.68 1.14
CA PRO A 666 42.23 -2.80 0.54
C PRO A 666 42.18 -2.71 -0.99
N GLU A 667 42.41 -3.84 -1.66
CA GLU A 667 42.18 -4.01 -3.09
C GLU A 667 41.43 -5.32 -3.35
N PHE A 668 40.41 -5.25 -4.22
CA PHE A 668 39.66 -6.40 -4.71
C PHE A 668 40.01 -6.66 -6.16
N THR A 669 40.23 -7.92 -6.48
CA THR A 669 40.32 -8.39 -7.86
C THR A 669 39.61 -9.74 -7.98
N GLN A 670 39.56 -10.28 -9.18
CA GLN A 670 38.96 -11.56 -9.46
C GLN A 670 39.99 -12.47 -10.11
N ILE A 671 40.03 -13.73 -9.71
CA ILE A 671 40.85 -14.74 -10.38
C ILE A 671 40.29 -14.95 -11.78
N ALA A 672 41.15 -14.95 -12.80
CA ALA A 672 40.71 -15.12 -14.18
C ALA A 672 39.96 -16.45 -14.36
N SER A 673 38.99 -16.47 -15.28
CA SER A 673 38.22 -17.68 -15.62
C SER A 673 39.08 -18.81 -16.18
N SER A 674 40.29 -18.51 -16.64
CA SER A 674 41.27 -19.48 -17.15
C SER A 674 42.05 -20.22 -16.07
N TYR A 675 41.90 -19.87 -14.79
CA TYR A 675 42.63 -20.51 -13.71
C TYR A 675 42.18 -21.96 -13.47
N ASN A 676 43.12 -22.89 -13.37
CA ASN A 676 42.83 -24.32 -13.20
C ASN A 676 42.66 -24.77 -11.73
N GLY A 677 42.81 -23.86 -10.75
CA GLY A 677 42.67 -24.18 -9.33
C GLY A 677 43.89 -24.85 -8.68
N THR A 678 44.94 -25.18 -9.45
CA THR A 678 46.12 -25.89 -8.94
C THR A 678 47.39 -25.06 -9.00
N ASN A 679 47.52 -24.15 -9.97
CA ASN A 679 48.75 -23.37 -10.18
C ASN A 679 48.98 -22.35 -9.05
N LEU A 680 50.23 -22.19 -8.61
CA LEU A 680 50.60 -21.17 -7.62
C LEU A 680 50.69 -19.76 -8.23
N THR A 681 50.90 -19.66 -9.54
CA THR A 681 50.71 -18.41 -10.28
C THR A 681 49.25 -18.29 -10.66
N VAL A 682 48.55 -17.37 -10.01
CA VAL A 682 47.12 -17.12 -10.14
C VAL A 682 46.92 -15.97 -11.12
N PRO A 683 46.33 -16.19 -12.31
CA PRO A 683 45.97 -15.13 -13.23
C PRO A 683 44.80 -14.32 -12.68
N LEU A 684 44.79 -13.02 -12.96
CA LEU A 684 43.76 -12.07 -12.53
C LEU A 684 42.93 -11.62 -13.73
N ALA A 685 41.63 -11.46 -13.54
CA ALA A 685 40.69 -11.01 -14.57
C ALA A 685 40.90 -9.55 -14.96
N SER A 686 41.51 -8.75 -14.07
CA SER A 686 41.90 -7.36 -14.32
C SER A 686 43.26 -7.07 -13.68
N PRO A 687 44.07 -6.16 -14.26
CA PRO A 687 45.29 -5.68 -13.64
C PRO A 687 45.06 -5.10 -12.25
N LEU A 688 46.01 -5.32 -11.34
CA LEU A 688 45.98 -4.69 -10.01
C LEU A 688 46.17 -3.18 -10.10
N LEU A 689 45.44 -2.43 -9.27
CA LEU A 689 45.51 -0.99 -9.16
C LEU A 689 46.63 -0.55 -8.21
N LYS A 690 47.07 -1.42 -7.29
CA LYS A 690 48.10 -1.15 -6.30
C LYS A 690 49.23 -2.17 -6.36
N ALA A 691 50.36 -1.77 -5.81
CA ALA A 691 51.46 -2.68 -5.55
C ALA A 691 51.28 -3.30 -4.15
N HIS A 692 51.59 -4.59 -4.03
CA HIS A 692 51.50 -5.36 -2.80
C HIS A 692 52.84 -5.99 -2.46
N ALA A 693 53.24 -5.93 -1.19
CA ALA A 693 54.50 -6.52 -0.74
C ALA A 693 54.44 -8.06 -0.77
N ASN A 694 55.61 -8.71 -0.65
CA ASN A 694 55.64 -10.14 -0.40
C ASN A 694 55.02 -10.46 0.99
N LYS A 695 54.52 -11.68 1.15
CA LYS A 695 53.82 -12.19 2.35
C LYS A 695 52.50 -11.48 2.69
N VAL A 696 52.01 -10.60 1.82
CA VAL A 696 50.67 -10.02 1.96
C VAL A 696 49.63 -11.14 1.90
N VAL A 697 48.70 -11.11 2.86
CA VAL A 697 47.62 -12.08 2.93
C VAL A 697 46.61 -11.79 1.81
N VAL A 698 46.34 -12.81 1.02
CA VAL A 698 45.29 -12.82 0.01
C VAL A 698 44.16 -13.71 0.52
N ASN A 699 43.00 -13.10 0.69
CA ASN A 699 41.80 -13.81 1.13
C ASN A 699 40.88 -14.03 -0.05
N GLY A 700 40.56 -15.29 -0.34
CA GLY A 700 39.49 -15.68 -1.25
C GLY A 700 38.18 -15.85 -0.50
N ILE A 701 37.12 -15.26 -1.05
CA ILE A 701 35.76 -15.47 -0.57
C ILE A 701 35.13 -16.53 -1.47
N SER A 702 34.87 -17.71 -0.91
CA SER A 702 34.08 -18.72 -1.60
C SER A 702 32.60 -18.50 -1.23
N PRO A 703 31.69 -18.34 -2.23
CA PRO A 703 30.28 -18.28 -1.98
C PRO A 703 29.82 -19.59 -1.34
N PRO A 704 28.70 -19.58 -0.61
CA PRO A 704 28.18 -20.83 -0.07
C PRO A 704 27.91 -21.84 -1.18
N LEU A 705 28.04 -23.12 -0.87
CA LEU A 705 27.64 -24.18 -1.77
C LEU A 705 26.16 -24.51 -1.52
N ARG A 706 25.30 -24.34 -2.53
CA ARG A 706 23.91 -24.80 -2.46
C ARG A 706 23.87 -26.32 -2.67
N LEU A 707 23.34 -27.06 -1.70
CA LEU A 707 23.13 -28.50 -1.87
C LEU A 707 22.01 -28.74 -2.90
N SER A 708 22.18 -29.72 -3.79
CA SER A 708 21.18 -30.04 -4.83
C SER A 708 19.80 -30.41 -4.26
N THR A 709 19.78 -30.86 -2.99
CA THR A 709 18.60 -31.29 -2.24
C THR A 709 17.90 -30.17 -1.48
N THR A 710 18.43 -28.96 -1.41
CA THR A 710 17.77 -27.81 -0.75
C THR A 710 16.85 -27.07 -1.72
N LYS A 711 15.81 -27.77 -2.17
CA LYS A 711 14.76 -27.24 -3.06
C LYS A 711 13.39 -27.52 -2.46
N GLY A 712 12.53 -26.51 -2.38
CA GLY A 712 11.12 -26.65 -2.01
C GLY A 712 10.41 -25.32 -2.20
N SER A 713 9.08 -25.37 -2.35
CA SER A 713 8.25 -24.19 -2.58
C SER A 713 8.10 -23.29 -1.35
N ASN A 714 8.36 -23.84 -0.16
CA ASN A 714 8.34 -23.11 1.10
C ASN A 714 9.68 -22.47 1.46
N LEU A 715 10.73 -22.65 0.65
CA LEU A 715 12.01 -21.95 0.83
C LEU A 715 11.90 -20.52 0.32
N ILE A 716 11.84 -19.54 1.23
CA ILE A 716 11.58 -18.13 0.88
C ILE A 716 12.78 -17.20 1.09
N GLY A 717 13.85 -17.66 1.74
CA GLY A 717 15.00 -16.82 2.05
C GLY A 717 16.26 -17.59 2.46
N TYR A 718 17.37 -16.88 2.47
CA TYR A 718 18.66 -17.39 2.96
C TYR A 718 19.30 -16.40 3.93
N ILE A 719 20.04 -16.91 4.91
CA ILE A 719 20.84 -16.13 5.84
C ILE A 719 22.29 -16.50 5.61
N ALA A 720 23.06 -15.54 5.11
CA ALA A 720 24.44 -15.74 4.72
C ALA A 720 25.39 -15.29 5.84
N PHE A 721 26.00 -16.27 6.50
CA PHE A 721 26.99 -16.09 7.55
C PHE A 721 28.40 -15.91 6.98
N GLY A 722 29.27 -15.28 7.76
CA GLY A 722 30.68 -15.11 7.39
C GLY A 722 30.89 -14.13 6.24
N SER A 723 30.01 -13.14 6.08
CA SER A 723 30.25 -12.07 5.12
C SER A 723 31.47 -11.23 5.51
N SER A 724 32.19 -10.69 4.52
CA SER A 724 33.44 -9.95 4.72
C SER A 724 33.26 -8.72 5.59
N ASN A 725 34.21 -8.45 6.49
CA ASN A 725 34.37 -7.12 7.11
C ASN A 725 34.72 -6.01 6.11
N ALA A 726 35.05 -6.35 4.86
CA ALA A 726 35.28 -5.36 3.82
C ALA A 726 33.97 -5.04 3.09
N CYS A 727 33.35 -3.92 3.45
CA CYS A 727 32.07 -3.46 2.90
C CYS A 727 32.00 -3.42 1.36
N LEU A 728 33.15 -3.25 0.70
CA LEU A 728 33.28 -3.29 -0.76
C LEU A 728 32.76 -4.57 -1.43
N VAL A 729 32.58 -5.69 -0.69
CA VAL A 729 32.00 -6.92 -1.26
C VAL A 729 30.49 -7.00 -1.17
N ALA A 730 29.85 -6.15 -0.36
CA ALA A 730 28.41 -6.20 -0.13
C ALA A 730 27.60 -6.14 -1.44
N PRO A 731 27.89 -5.24 -2.41
CA PRO A 731 27.16 -5.20 -3.68
C PRO A 731 27.19 -6.53 -4.44
N TRP A 732 28.34 -7.21 -4.45
CA TRP A 732 28.51 -8.49 -5.14
C TRP A 732 27.74 -9.62 -4.43
N GLN A 733 27.77 -9.66 -3.10
CA GLN A 733 27.02 -10.67 -2.35
C GLN A 733 25.51 -10.48 -2.50
N ILE A 734 25.04 -9.22 -2.50
CA ILE A 734 23.64 -8.89 -2.79
C ILE A 734 23.26 -9.43 -4.19
N GLN A 735 24.09 -9.17 -5.20
CA GLN A 735 23.86 -9.67 -6.55
C GLN A 735 23.82 -11.20 -6.60
N LEU A 736 24.74 -11.87 -5.91
CA LEU A 736 24.82 -13.33 -5.82
C LEU A 736 23.52 -13.93 -5.25
N PHE A 737 23.01 -13.40 -4.15
CA PHE A 737 21.82 -13.93 -3.48
C PHE A 737 20.51 -13.57 -4.17
N ASN A 738 20.46 -12.42 -4.85
CA ASN A 738 19.31 -12.06 -5.68
C ASN A 738 19.25 -12.91 -6.97
N GLY A 739 20.37 -13.44 -7.43
CA GLY A 739 20.48 -14.28 -8.63
C GLY A 739 20.29 -15.77 -8.38
N ALA A 740 20.10 -16.52 -9.48
CA ALA A 740 20.16 -17.97 -9.43
C ALA A 740 21.58 -18.45 -9.04
N PRO A 741 21.71 -19.55 -8.27
CA PRO A 741 20.66 -20.46 -7.84
C PRO A 741 19.98 -20.03 -6.54
N TRP A 742 20.28 -18.89 -5.93
CA TRP A 742 19.74 -18.53 -4.62
C TRP A 742 18.30 -18.03 -4.74
N SER A 743 18.11 -16.87 -5.37
CA SER A 743 16.80 -16.27 -5.72
C SER A 743 15.74 -16.31 -4.61
N GLY A 744 16.15 -16.27 -3.34
CA GLY A 744 15.21 -16.16 -2.22
C GLY A 744 14.55 -14.79 -2.22
N LEU A 745 13.29 -14.72 -1.76
CA LEU A 745 12.53 -13.47 -1.66
C LEU A 745 13.09 -12.57 -0.56
N TYR A 746 13.56 -13.17 0.54
CA TYR A 746 14.02 -12.47 1.74
C TYR A 746 15.38 -13.02 2.17
N ASN A 747 16.44 -12.54 1.53
CA ASN A 747 17.80 -12.95 1.88
C ASN A 747 18.38 -11.96 2.89
N SER A 748 19.41 -12.37 3.62
CA SER A 748 20.14 -11.50 4.54
C SER A 748 21.61 -11.84 4.58
N LEU A 749 22.45 -10.82 4.73
CA LEU A 749 23.89 -10.95 4.98
C LEU A 749 24.18 -10.64 6.44
N GLN A 750 24.99 -11.48 7.08
CA GLN A 750 25.57 -11.18 8.38
C GLN A 750 27.04 -10.86 8.24
N PHE A 751 27.40 -9.64 8.64
CA PHE A 751 28.78 -9.19 8.79
C PHE A 751 29.34 -9.54 10.17
N ASP A 752 30.66 -9.40 10.33
CA ASP A 752 31.32 -9.55 11.63
C ASP A 752 30.64 -8.72 12.72
N ALA A 753 30.64 -9.23 13.94
CA ALA A 753 30.00 -8.57 15.07
C ALA A 753 30.49 -7.11 15.23
N GLY A 754 29.55 -6.17 15.29
CA GLY A 754 29.85 -4.74 15.40
C GLY A 754 30.10 -4.03 14.06
N VAL A 755 30.17 -4.74 12.94
CA VAL A 755 30.38 -4.14 11.61
C VAL A 755 29.05 -3.84 10.92
N TYR A 756 28.98 -2.67 10.28
CA TYR A 756 27.87 -2.28 9.41
C TYR A 756 28.43 -1.84 8.06
N CYS A 757 27.84 -2.37 6.98
CA CYS A 757 28.17 -2.01 5.62
C CYS A 757 26.94 -1.48 4.89
N ARG A 758 27.13 -0.51 4.00
CA ARG A 758 26.07 -0.02 3.11
C ARG A 758 25.81 -1.01 1.97
N PRO A 759 24.61 -1.02 1.36
CA PRO A 759 24.34 -1.86 0.19
C PRO A 759 25.24 -1.50 -1.00
N SER A 760 25.64 -0.22 -1.10
CA SER A 760 26.56 0.31 -2.11
C SER A 760 28.02 -0.08 -1.89
N GLY A 761 28.35 -0.63 -0.72
CA GLY A 761 29.70 -1.02 -0.33
C GLY A 761 30.62 0.08 0.22
N ASN A 762 30.17 1.34 0.23
CA ASN A 762 30.92 2.52 0.72
C ASN A 762 30.27 3.21 1.93
#